data_AF-A0A523K0T9-F1
#
_entry.id   AF-A0A523K0T9-F1
#
_cell.length_a   1.000
_cell.length_b   1.000
_cell.length_c   1.000
_cell.angle_alpha   90.00
_cell.angle_beta   90.00
_cell.angle_gamma   90.00
#
_symmetry.space_group_name_H-M   'P 1'
#
loop_
_entity.id
_entity.type
_entity.pdbx_description
1 polymer ?
#
loop_
_entity_poly.entity_id
_entity_poly.type
_entity_poly.pdbx_seq_one_letter_code
_entity_poly.pdbx_strand_id
1 'polypeptide(L)'
;MMVAEERHGSTAGGKEIQRMSGSIRGLLAAFLGLGLVTGSLFAGQIDLNQRVALAISGGASKGSYEAGLNWGALKLAQELGNLGTLSGGQVRPIEVASVAGASAGGINTLLTGLAWCTRPESDGGIANSIGDNVFREIWLRLDINSLLPPEADSDSYLPDDAVLSRKDWFDAAEGLRKQWDQPAFRVGCRVPLGVTVTRVHPQELMVADLKVQNQRFFIPFELRVTDDGSVTYYFNPADYPTLSDPAMILMPRPRSAPPFSISSERIIEAAAATSAFPAAFGRRRFQYCRLMVREVSADGESPSSEAGQSDSDLVCPPGYELDEAEFADGGLFDNLPVGLARTLAEGNIRASENPLPVTYFYINPDRVRYEAPEPPDNTACASANPPDACRIMDFSLFSESTLLLGAMGTARRYELYRETTGEHWRFNLSRLSYALSDILSEQHPDFECGPELPYFESSVNCAEATRRAGRLLEIAYDRVRPVISAPYSPERLVHAGVVDDCTRSAAGSGSEPHTECKIDVRRYRNQLGAALMTIIERAQIDDRRLYVSIGRSRQSIHNDRALRVSSRGAPITGTLLSDFGSFLDFKFREYDYYVGVYDALIMLSHNLCSLQYPPKQQSAEFGLCIDSLGEQLYDALDIGNDAPGRYVFARLAEREFAKNSLFGFSYSPLPPPHRDMQIIHDALAKTLEAGESLAEDEEDIFFTEDTFFAHLKAEGFVPTKTASGEEPLLAQIMDDPDKWPTELTRRVTARLVYLERQAADLYAAREPDPDKRESSYTVLMGTTAHFLQSATYKYPSFTFSPSTAPEDWIWRYVMPYGIDWDFVEGDILLSWQPTMALSENNLLNLRVSLGFAGGLFNSSASKNRENYFGLGLGYIRRTDSSMISSFGITPTWYHEWDQPEIGDQDTAGGDIHVSFLKDRLRVGLGTRDITDFNDEWFLTIGVMDLPGATYWLTR
;
A
#
# COMPACT_ATOMS: atom_id res chain seq x y z
N MET A 1 37.41 12.16 46.89
CA MET A 1 38.53 12.07 47.85
C MET A 1 39.28 13.39 47.78
N MET A 2 39.22 14.22 48.85
CA MET A 2 39.83 15.57 48.95
C MET A 2 39.24 16.63 47.97
N VAL A 3 38.95 17.91 48.29
CA VAL A 3 39.65 18.99 49.05
C VAL A 3 40.78 19.62 48.22
N ALA A 4 40.97 20.94 48.03
CA ALA A 4 40.34 22.20 48.53
C ALA A 4 40.18 23.22 47.34
N GLU A 5 39.55 24.41 47.37
CA GLU A 5 39.36 25.52 48.34
C GLU A 5 40.47 26.61 48.35
N GLU A 6 40.08 27.88 48.62
CA GLU A 6 40.93 29.09 48.85
C GLU A 6 41.67 29.70 47.62
N ARG A 7 42.12 30.97 47.50
CA ARG A 7 41.97 32.35 48.09
C ARG A 7 42.67 33.33 47.09
N HIS A 8 42.66 34.67 47.08
CA HIS A 8 42.09 35.86 47.77
C HIS A 8 42.25 37.05 46.75
N GLY A 9 41.84 38.33 46.94
CA GLY A 9 41.12 39.03 48.01
C GLY A 9 41.64 40.47 48.25
N SER A 10 40.74 41.45 48.47
CA SER A 10 40.98 42.73 49.20
C SER A 10 41.85 43.83 48.53
N THR A 11 41.38 45.06 48.27
CA THR A 11 41.29 46.24 49.20
C THR A 11 40.93 47.52 48.38
N ALA A 12 40.55 48.69 48.90
CA ALA A 12 39.79 49.10 50.11
C ALA A 12 39.48 50.63 50.08
N GLY A 13 38.44 51.08 50.80
CA GLY A 13 38.18 52.49 51.19
C GLY A 13 37.23 53.30 50.26
N GLY A 14 36.42 54.26 50.75
CA GLY A 14 36.10 54.60 52.15
C GLY A 14 35.59 56.05 52.34
N LYS A 15 34.72 56.28 53.35
CA LYS A 15 34.20 57.58 53.88
C LYS A 15 33.19 58.36 53.00
N GLU A 16 32.26 59.20 53.53
CA GLU A 16 31.62 59.29 54.87
C GLU A 16 30.37 60.22 54.91
N ILE A 17 29.17 59.64 55.07
CA ILE A 17 28.04 60.06 55.96
C ILE A 17 27.35 61.47 55.85
N GLN A 18 26.00 61.44 55.90
CA GLN A 18 25.02 62.55 56.15
C GLN A 18 24.82 63.60 55.04
N ARG A 19 23.59 64.06 54.71
CA ARG A 19 22.44 64.38 55.60
C ARG A 19 21.07 64.29 54.88
N MET A 20 20.00 64.13 55.67
CA MET A 20 18.56 64.40 55.39
C MET A 20 17.92 63.74 54.13
N SER A 21 17.04 62.74 54.23
CA SER A 21 15.69 62.73 54.85
C SER A 21 14.67 63.71 54.20
N GLY A 22 14.08 63.34 53.05
CA GLY A 22 13.13 64.23 52.38
C GLY A 22 12.31 63.75 51.16
N SER A 23 12.19 62.45 50.84
CA SER A 23 11.35 62.03 49.69
C SER A 23 10.70 60.63 49.73
N ILE A 24 10.78 59.89 50.86
CA ILE A 24 10.27 58.50 50.95
C ILE A 24 8.73 58.45 51.21
N ARG A 25 7.98 59.20 50.39
CA ARG A 25 6.53 59.03 50.16
C ARG A 25 6.09 59.32 48.71
N GLY A 26 6.94 59.92 47.87
CA GLY A 26 6.61 60.20 46.46
C GLY A 26 6.78 58.98 45.54
N LEU A 27 7.90 58.26 45.65
CA LEU A 27 8.25 57.22 44.65
C LEU A 27 7.43 55.92 44.72
N LEU A 28 6.82 55.57 45.87
CA LEU A 28 6.01 54.34 45.95
C LEU A 28 4.71 54.42 45.13
N ALA A 29 4.16 55.63 44.95
CA ALA A 29 2.94 55.81 44.15
C ALA A 29 3.20 55.59 42.64
N ALA A 30 4.38 55.95 42.14
CA ALA A 30 4.72 55.80 40.72
C ALA A 30 4.89 54.33 40.30
N PHE A 31 5.52 53.50 41.15
CA PHE A 31 5.71 52.08 40.85
C PHE A 31 4.43 51.24 40.98
N LEU A 32 3.50 51.62 41.86
CA LEU A 32 2.18 51.00 41.92
C LEU A 32 1.24 51.49 40.79
N GLY A 33 1.50 52.66 40.20
CA GLY A 33 0.73 53.19 39.07
C GLY A 33 1.04 52.52 37.72
N LEU A 34 2.31 52.18 37.44
CA LEU A 34 2.69 51.52 36.18
C LEU A 34 2.43 50.00 36.19
N GLY A 35 2.39 49.37 37.36
CA GLY A 35 2.15 47.92 37.49
C GLY A 35 0.73 47.44 37.15
N LEU A 36 -0.20 48.34 36.82
CA LEU A 36 -1.62 48.05 36.57
C LEU A 36 -2.09 48.31 35.13
N VAL A 37 -1.19 48.65 34.20
CA VAL A 37 -1.52 48.90 32.78
C VAL A 37 -0.94 47.83 31.84
N THR A 38 0.04 47.05 32.28
CA THR A 38 0.58 45.89 31.51
C THR A 38 -0.29 44.64 31.62
N GLY A 39 -1.42 44.68 32.35
CA GLY A 39 -2.32 43.54 32.55
C GLY A 39 -3.40 43.35 31.48
N SER A 40 -3.44 44.20 30.44
CA SER A 40 -4.52 44.21 29.43
C SER A 40 -4.06 43.82 28.02
N LEU A 41 -2.86 43.26 27.87
CA LEU A 41 -2.43 42.55 26.65
C LEU A 41 -2.69 41.04 26.77
N PHE A 42 -3.88 40.68 27.25
CA PHE A 42 -4.38 39.31 27.09
C PHE A 42 -4.77 39.09 25.64
N ALA A 43 -4.14 38.08 25.05
CA ALA A 43 -4.31 37.57 23.69
C ALA A 43 -5.58 38.02 22.94
N GLY A 44 -5.39 38.75 21.85
CA GLY A 44 -6.22 38.53 20.66
C GLY A 44 -5.95 37.09 20.20
N GLN A 45 -6.76 36.15 20.68
CA GLN A 45 -6.52 34.72 20.53
C GLN A 45 -6.79 34.30 19.09
N ILE A 46 -5.72 34.30 18.28
CA ILE A 46 -5.68 33.79 16.92
C ILE A 46 -6.35 32.41 16.90
N ASP A 47 -7.33 32.23 16.02
CA ASP A 47 -8.06 30.98 15.91
C ASP A 47 -7.19 29.92 15.23
N LEU A 48 -6.62 29.06 16.07
CA LEU A 48 -5.69 28.01 15.68
C LEU A 48 -6.34 26.96 14.79
N ASN A 49 -5.62 26.59 13.72
CA ASN A 49 -6.00 25.55 12.77
C ASN A 49 -6.01 24.16 13.43
N GLN A 50 -6.93 23.29 13.03
CA GLN A 50 -6.93 21.89 13.42
C GLN A 50 -5.74 21.18 12.74
N ARG A 51 -4.88 20.54 13.53
CA ARG A 51 -3.68 19.88 13.02
C ARG A 51 -4.01 18.46 12.58
N VAL A 52 -3.76 18.17 11.32
CA VAL A 52 -4.03 16.89 10.67
C VAL A 52 -2.73 16.28 10.16
N ALA A 53 -2.54 14.98 10.36
CA ALA A 53 -1.44 14.23 9.79
C ALA A 53 -1.98 13.00 9.05
N LEU A 54 -1.39 12.67 7.90
CA LEU A 54 -1.81 11.52 7.09
C LEU A 54 -0.74 10.43 7.13
N ALA A 55 -1.17 9.17 7.26
CA ALA A 55 -0.33 7.99 7.17
C ALA A 55 -0.94 7.03 6.14
N ILE A 56 -0.24 6.83 5.02
CA ILE A 56 -0.76 6.16 3.82
C ILE A 56 -0.09 4.79 3.67
N SER A 57 -0.87 3.76 3.35
CA SER A 57 -0.39 2.38 3.33
C SER A 57 0.39 2.02 2.07
N GLY A 58 1.13 0.92 2.11
CA GLY A 58 1.51 0.23 0.88
C GLY A 58 0.42 -0.72 0.39
N GLY A 59 -0.20 -0.43 -0.77
CA GLY A 59 -1.34 -1.17 -1.32
C GLY A 59 -1.24 -1.66 -2.79
N ALA A 60 -0.06 -1.68 -3.41
CA ALA A 60 0.10 -2.10 -4.81
C ALA A 60 -0.88 -1.38 -5.78
N SER A 61 -1.68 -2.11 -6.58
CA SER A 61 -2.62 -1.49 -7.55
C SER A 61 -3.82 -0.77 -6.89
N LYS A 62 -4.05 -0.98 -5.58
CA LYS A 62 -4.99 -0.19 -4.76
C LYS A 62 -4.58 1.29 -4.66
N GLY A 63 -3.39 1.65 -5.11
CA GLY A 63 -2.91 3.03 -5.16
C GLY A 63 -3.85 3.98 -5.91
N SER A 64 -4.61 3.50 -6.90
CA SER A 64 -5.67 4.27 -7.59
C SER A 64 -6.85 4.62 -6.67
N TYR A 65 -7.28 3.68 -5.81
CA TYR A 65 -8.28 3.94 -4.76
C TYR A 65 -7.73 4.88 -3.69
N GLU A 66 -6.49 4.66 -3.23
CA GLU A 66 -5.84 5.58 -2.27
C GLU A 66 -5.70 6.99 -2.84
N ALA A 67 -5.46 7.13 -4.16
CA ALA A 67 -5.41 8.40 -4.87
C ALA A 67 -6.75 9.16 -4.80
N GLY A 68 -7.87 8.48 -5.08
CA GLY A 68 -9.21 9.08 -4.96
C GLY A 68 -9.55 9.48 -3.53
N LEU A 69 -9.16 8.65 -2.55
CA LEU A 69 -9.40 8.95 -1.14
C LEU A 69 -8.54 10.12 -0.64
N ASN A 70 -7.26 10.19 -1.02
CA ASN A 70 -6.40 11.33 -0.69
C ASN A 70 -6.90 12.62 -1.36
N TRP A 71 -7.21 12.59 -2.67
CA TRP A 71 -7.74 13.76 -3.38
C TRP A 71 -9.02 14.28 -2.73
N GLY A 72 -10.02 13.40 -2.53
CA GLY A 72 -11.30 13.79 -1.92
C GLY A 72 -11.15 14.34 -0.52
N ALA A 73 -10.32 13.71 0.33
CA ALA A 73 -10.07 14.17 1.70
C ALA A 73 -9.36 15.54 1.74
N LEU A 74 -8.38 15.77 0.84
CA LEU A 74 -7.65 17.04 0.77
C LEU A 74 -8.51 18.19 0.20
N LYS A 75 -9.26 17.91 -0.87
CA LYS A 75 -10.16 18.90 -1.48
C LYS A 75 -11.24 19.32 -0.48
N LEU A 76 -11.87 18.38 0.23
CA LEU A 76 -12.78 18.71 1.33
C LEU A 76 -12.09 19.44 2.49
N ALA A 77 -10.86 19.07 2.86
CA ALA A 77 -10.10 19.79 3.90
C ALA A 77 -9.75 21.23 3.52
N GLN A 78 -9.65 21.54 2.21
CA GLN A 78 -9.51 22.91 1.71
C GLN A 78 -10.85 23.67 1.74
N GLU A 79 -11.95 23.04 1.30
CA GLU A 79 -13.27 23.68 1.24
C GLU A 79 -14.00 23.78 2.59
N LEU A 80 -13.63 23.00 3.61
CA LEU A 80 -14.27 23.02 4.94
C LEU A 80 -14.31 24.42 5.61
N GLY A 81 -13.36 25.30 5.30
CA GLY A 81 -13.37 26.70 5.75
C GLY A 81 -14.36 27.60 5.00
N ASN A 82 -14.75 27.22 3.78
CA ASN A 82 -15.67 27.95 2.91
C ASN A 82 -17.13 27.53 3.10
N LEU A 83 -17.38 26.29 3.56
CA LEU A 83 -18.71 25.73 3.82
C LEU A 83 -19.48 26.36 5.00
N GLY A 84 -18.90 27.36 5.67
CA GLY A 84 -19.59 28.15 6.70
C GLY A 84 -19.90 27.38 7.98
N THR A 85 -21.06 27.66 8.58
CA THR A 85 -21.46 27.07 9.87
C THR A 85 -22.13 25.71 9.69
N LEU A 86 -21.32 24.66 9.54
CA LEU A 86 -21.80 23.27 9.55
C LEU A 86 -22.50 22.90 10.87
N SER A 87 -23.36 21.87 10.82
CA SER A 87 -24.00 21.28 12.00
C SER A 87 -22.99 21.04 13.13
N GLY A 88 -23.25 21.62 14.31
CA GLY A 88 -22.34 21.63 15.45
C GLY A 88 -21.48 22.90 15.60
N GLY A 89 -21.56 23.87 14.70
CA GLY A 89 -20.87 25.16 14.78
C GLY A 89 -19.62 25.26 13.89
N GLN A 90 -18.96 26.41 13.93
CA GLN A 90 -17.84 26.75 13.02
C GLN A 90 -16.65 25.79 13.17
N VAL A 91 -16.28 25.12 12.08
CA VAL A 91 -15.11 24.22 11.99
C VAL A 91 -13.80 25.01 11.97
N ARG A 92 -12.73 24.44 12.54
CA ARG A 92 -11.37 24.99 12.46
C ARG A 92 -10.78 24.74 11.06
N PRO A 93 -10.17 25.74 10.39
CA PRO A 93 -9.39 25.51 9.18
C PRO A 93 -8.30 24.46 9.43
N ILE A 94 -7.97 23.63 8.45
CA ILE A 94 -7.04 22.51 8.61
C ILE A 94 -5.59 22.93 8.32
N GLU A 95 -4.66 22.41 9.11
CA GLU A 95 -3.21 22.44 8.90
C GLU A 95 -2.72 20.99 8.68
N VAL A 96 -2.21 20.67 7.49
CA VAL A 96 -1.50 19.40 7.26
C VAL A 96 -0.12 19.49 7.92
N ALA A 97 -0.03 18.96 9.14
CA ALA A 97 1.15 18.97 9.99
C ALA A 97 2.22 17.96 9.54
N SER A 98 1.83 16.86 8.89
CA SER A 98 2.75 15.94 8.19
C SER A 98 2.02 14.95 7.28
N VAL A 99 2.73 14.34 6.35
CA VAL A 99 2.31 13.15 5.60
C VAL A 99 3.41 12.09 5.64
N ALA A 100 3.06 10.81 5.80
CA ALA A 100 4.03 9.72 5.64
C ALA A 100 3.42 8.51 4.90
N GLY A 101 4.25 7.75 4.18
CA GLY A 101 3.78 6.57 3.44
C GLY A 101 4.85 5.55 3.06
N ALA A 102 4.36 4.38 2.62
CA ALA A 102 5.15 3.23 2.15
C ALA A 102 4.58 2.70 0.83
N SER A 103 5.37 2.02 -0.01
CA SER A 103 4.93 1.53 -1.34
C SER A 103 4.14 2.58 -2.14
N ALA A 104 2.97 2.21 -2.69
CA ALA A 104 1.98 3.11 -3.29
C ALA A 104 1.67 4.38 -2.44
N GLY A 105 1.50 4.24 -1.13
CA GLY A 105 1.30 5.34 -0.20
C GLY A 105 2.48 6.31 -0.11
N GLY A 106 3.70 5.86 -0.43
CA GLY A 106 4.87 6.72 -0.56
C GLY A 106 4.80 7.65 -1.78
N ILE A 107 4.24 7.17 -2.90
CA ILE A 107 3.90 8.01 -4.07
C ILE A 107 2.77 8.97 -3.71
N ASN A 108 1.69 8.46 -3.11
CA ASN A 108 0.56 9.29 -2.67
C ASN A 108 0.96 10.34 -1.62
N THR A 109 2.01 10.10 -0.82
CA THR A 109 2.57 11.09 0.13
C THR A 109 3.12 12.34 -0.56
N LEU A 110 3.82 12.16 -1.69
CA LEU A 110 4.33 13.27 -2.50
C LEU A 110 3.17 14.08 -3.14
N LEU A 111 2.19 13.38 -3.69
CA LEU A 111 1.02 13.98 -4.34
C LEU A 111 0.13 14.73 -3.34
N THR A 112 -0.03 14.21 -2.12
CA THR A 112 -0.72 14.87 -1.01
C THR A 112 -0.05 16.19 -0.61
N GLY A 113 1.28 16.25 -0.55
CA GLY A 113 2.00 17.50 -0.29
C GLY A 113 1.78 18.56 -1.38
N LEU A 114 1.81 18.14 -2.65
CA LEU A 114 1.59 19.02 -3.80
C LEU A 114 0.15 19.55 -3.84
N ALA A 115 -0.84 18.66 -3.89
CA ALA A 115 -2.26 19.01 -3.94
C ALA A 115 -2.68 19.83 -2.71
N TRP A 116 -2.09 19.60 -1.53
CA TRP A 116 -2.33 20.45 -0.37
C TRP A 116 -1.86 21.89 -0.60
N CYS A 117 -0.68 22.11 -1.19
CA CYS A 117 -0.12 23.45 -1.42
C CYS A 117 -0.59 24.14 -2.72
N THR A 118 -1.24 23.44 -3.64
CA THR A 118 -1.82 24.00 -4.89
C THR A 118 -2.75 25.21 -4.62
N ARG A 119 -2.69 26.24 -5.47
CA ARG A 119 -3.64 27.36 -5.47
C ARG A 119 -4.98 26.94 -6.11
N PRO A 120 -6.10 27.62 -5.86
CA PRO A 120 -7.31 27.42 -6.65
C PRO A 120 -7.03 27.60 -8.16
N GLU A 121 -7.67 26.80 -9.02
CA GLU A 121 -7.53 26.92 -10.48
C GLU A 121 -7.91 28.33 -10.97
N SER A 122 -8.94 28.94 -10.35
CA SER A 122 -9.37 30.33 -10.58
C SER A 122 -8.26 31.36 -10.44
N ASP A 123 -7.24 31.04 -9.64
CA ASP A 123 -6.16 31.93 -9.27
C ASP A 123 -4.88 31.66 -10.10
N GLY A 124 -4.90 30.63 -10.95
CA GLY A 124 -3.74 30.12 -11.68
C GLY A 124 -3.00 28.99 -10.96
N GLY A 125 -3.71 28.16 -10.19
CA GLY A 125 -3.22 26.85 -9.77
C GLY A 125 -3.24 25.79 -10.88
N ILE A 126 -2.67 24.62 -10.61
CA ILE A 126 -2.82 23.42 -11.46
C ILE A 126 -4.20 22.78 -11.28
N ALA A 127 -4.61 21.94 -12.24
CA ALA A 127 -5.87 21.20 -12.21
C ALA A 127 -6.03 20.40 -10.90
N ASN A 128 -7.20 20.54 -10.28
CA ASN A 128 -7.55 19.94 -8.99
C ASN A 128 -9.06 19.63 -8.92
N SER A 129 -9.63 19.23 -10.05
CA SER A 129 -11.02 18.77 -10.20
C SER A 129 -11.15 17.27 -9.94
N ILE A 130 -12.38 16.75 -9.83
CA ILE A 130 -12.60 15.32 -9.65
C ILE A 130 -12.11 14.47 -10.83
N GLY A 131 -12.23 14.98 -12.07
CA GLY A 131 -11.86 14.29 -13.30
C GLY A 131 -10.42 14.56 -13.79
N ASP A 132 -9.81 15.66 -13.35
CA ASP A 132 -8.45 16.07 -13.71
C ASP A 132 -7.70 16.65 -12.51
N ASN A 133 -6.68 15.92 -12.04
CA ASN A 133 -5.79 16.27 -10.93
C ASN A 133 -4.54 15.36 -10.91
N VAL A 134 -3.52 15.76 -10.15
CA VAL A 134 -2.22 15.07 -10.04
C VAL A 134 -2.30 13.60 -9.55
N PHE A 135 -3.33 13.21 -8.81
CA PHE A 135 -3.50 11.82 -8.37
C PHE A 135 -3.97 10.93 -9.53
N ARG A 136 -4.97 11.41 -10.31
CA ARG A 136 -5.41 10.73 -11.53
C ARG A 136 -4.30 10.68 -12.58
N GLU A 137 -3.55 11.77 -12.74
CA GLU A 137 -2.47 11.85 -13.71
C GLU A 137 -1.39 10.78 -13.50
N ILE A 138 -0.97 10.49 -12.26
CA ILE A 138 0.01 9.45 -11.98
C ILE A 138 -0.61 8.05 -12.07
N TRP A 139 -1.74 7.81 -11.40
CA TRP A 139 -2.23 6.44 -11.21
C TRP A 139 -2.95 5.85 -12.42
N LEU A 140 -3.70 6.64 -13.20
CA LEU A 140 -4.50 6.09 -14.29
C LEU A 140 -3.66 5.67 -15.51
N ARG A 141 -2.43 6.21 -15.66
CA ARG A 141 -1.51 5.91 -16.77
C ARG A 141 -0.96 4.48 -16.78
N LEU A 142 -0.90 3.79 -15.63
CA LEU A 142 -0.19 2.52 -15.46
C LEU A 142 -0.91 1.32 -16.11
N ASP A 143 -0.55 0.98 -17.35
CA ASP A 143 -1.16 -0.12 -18.13
C ASP A 143 -0.38 -1.45 -17.95
N ILE A 144 -1.07 -2.57 -17.70
CA ILE A 144 -0.44 -3.90 -17.59
C ILE A 144 0.41 -4.26 -18.82
N ASN A 145 0.06 -3.74 -20.00
CA ASN A 145 0.73 -4.10 -21.27
C ASN A 145 2.12 -3.46 -21.42
N SER A 146 2.36 -2.31 -20.78
CA SER A 146 3.67 -1.63 -20.67
C SER A 146 4.38 -1.96 -19.35
N LEU A 147 3.62 -2.21 -18.28
CA LEU A 147 4.09 -2.65 -16.96
C LEU A 147 4.70 -4.07 -17.01
N LEU A 148 4.06 -5.00 -17.73
CA LEU A 148 4.53 -6.36 -17.98
C LEU A 148 4.40 -6.70 -19.48
N PRO A 149 5.36 -6.23 -20.33
CA PRO A 149 5.39 -6.50 -21.76
C PRO A 149 5.36 -8.00 -22.13
N PRO A 150 4.83 -8.37 -23.31
CA PRO A 150 4.83 -9.75 -23.79
C PRO A 150 6.22 -10.36 -24.06
N GLU A 151 7.22 -9.49 -24.28
CA GLU A 151 8.61 -9.80 -24.62
C GLU A 151 9.52 -9.43 -23.43
N ALA A 152 10.45 -10.31 -23.05
CA ALA A 152 11.27 -10.14 -21.84
C ALA A 152 12.35 -9.04 -21.95
N ASP A 153 12.74 -8.71 -23.19
CA ASP A 153 13.77 -7.78 -23.60
C ASP A 153 13.23 -6.51 -24.29
N SER A 154 11.92 -6.26 -24.16
CA SER A 154 11.23 -5.08 -24.70
C SER A 154 11.85 -3.74 -24.25
N ASP A 155 11.96 -2.78 -25.17
CA ASP A 155 12.38 -1.37 -24.93
C ASP A 155 11.51 -0.65 -23.86
N SER A 156 10.37 -1.22 -23.47
CA SER A 156 9.54 -0.73 -22.38
C SER A 156 10.16 -0.94 -20.99
N TYR A 157 11.14 -1.82 -20.81
CA TYR A 157 11.85 -2.02 -19.53
C TYR A 157 13.03 -1.05 -19.38
N LEU A 158 13.18 -0.43 -18.21
CA LEU A 158 14.38 0.36 -17.88
C LEU A 158 15.54 -0.55 -17.40
N PRO A 159 16.81 -0.09 -17.47
CA PRO A 159 17.98 -0.90 -17.07
C PRO A 159 18.03 -1.33 -15.60
N ASP A 160 17.25 -0.68 -14.72
CA ASP A 160 17.11 -1.08 -13.32
C ASP A 160 15.76 -1.73 -12.97
N ASP A 161 14.91 -2.05 -13.95
CA ASP A 161 13.61 -2.70 -13.73
C ASP A 161 13.70 -4.22 -13.60
N ALA A 162 12.92 -4.77 -12.67
CA ALA A 162 12.87 -6.21 -12.38
C ALA A 162 11.82 -6.91 -13.25
N VAL A 163 10.84 -7.62 -12.67
CA VAL A 163 9.77 -8.28 -13.41
C VAL A 163 8.81 -7.28 -14.07
N LEU A 164 8.61 -6.11 -13.44
CA LEU A 164 7.73 -5.04 -13.92
C LEU A 164 8.54 -3.79 -14.29
N SER A 165 8.16 -3.17 -15.40
CA SER A 165 8.67 -1.86 -15.84
C SER A 165 8.17 -0.74 -14.92
N ARG A 166 8.94 0.35 -14.82
CA ARG A 166 8.47 1.64 -14.25
C ARG A 166 8.45 2.77 -15.27
N LYS A 167 8.61 2.48 -16.56
CA LYS A 167 8.68 3.48 -17.63
C LYS A 167 7.52 4.48 -17.58
N ASP A 168 6.28 4.01 -17.58
CA ASP A 168 5.08 4.86 -17.55
C ASP A 168 5.03 5.75 -16.30
N TRP A 169 5.51 5.24 -15.16
CA TRP A 169 5.59 5.99 -13.91
C TRP A 169 6.67 7.08 -13.96
N PHE A 170 7.84 6.80 -14.54
CA PHE A 170 8.88 7.81 -14.75
C PHE A 170 8.46 8.87 -15.77
N ASP A 171 7.80 8.48 -16.86
CA ASP A 171 7.25 9.42 -17.86
C ASP A 171 6.14 10.30 -17.26
N ALA A 172 5.33 9.77 -16.34
CA ALA A 172 4.35 10.52 -15.56
C ALA A 172 5.00 11.45 -14.52
N ALA A 173 6.01 10.97 -13.79
CA ALA A 173 6.78 11.76 -12.82
C ALA A 173 7.50 12.94 -13.47
N GLU A 174 8.00 12.77 -14.69
CA GLU A 174 8.62 13.83 -15.50
C GLU A 174 7.59 14.82 -16.08
N GLY A 175 6.30 14.47 -16.11
CA GLY A 175 5.19 15.42 -16.27
C GLY A 175 4.95 16.21 -14.99
N LEU A 176 4.89 15.54 -13.85
CA LEU A 176 4.68 16.13 -12.52
C LEU A 176 5.79 17.12 -12.14
N ARG A 177 7.07 16.81 -12.43
CA ARG A 177 8.21 17.72 -12.20
C ARG A 177 8.04 19.06 -12.92
N LYS A 178 7.52 19.07 -14.15
CA LYS A 178 7.25 20.28 -14.94
C LYS A 178 6.10 21.12 -14.39
N GLN A 179 5.33 20.60 -13.43
CA GLN A 179 4.36 21.39 -12.67
C GLN A 179 5.01 22.08 -11.48
N TRP A 180 6.06 21.50 -10.87
CA TRP A 180 6.73 22.06 -9.69
C TRP A 180 7.38 23.42 -9.98
N ASP A 181 7.92 23.60 -11.19
CA ASP A 181 8.54 24.85 -11.64
C ASP A 181 7.52 25.97 -11.98
N GLN A 182 6.21 25.72 -11.83
CA GLN A 182 5.16 26.70 -12.17
C GLN A 182 4.73 27.54 -10.95
N PRO A 183 4.30 28.81 -11.13
CA PRO A 183 3.83 29.71 -10.05
C PRO A 183 2.42 29.35 -9.52
N ALA A 184 2.15 28.06 -9.38
CA ALA A 184 0.83 27.47 -9.16
C ALA A 184 0.54 27.12 -7.69
N PHE A 185 1.49 27.32 -6.78
CA PHE A 185 1.38 26.91 -5.38
C PHE A 185 1.34 28.10 -4.41
N ARG A 186 0.72 27.90 -3.24
CA ARG A 186 0.49 28.96 -2.24
C ARG A 186 1.82 29.34 -1.56
N VAL A 187 2.34 30.53 -1.87
CA VAL A 187 3.59 31.08 -1.32
C VAL A 187 3.64 30.91 0.21
N GLY A 188 4.76 30.40 0.72
CA GLY A 188 4.94 30.12 2.14
C GLY A 188 4.31 28.82 2.65
N CYS A 189 3.56 28.07 1.83
CA CYS A 189 3.10 26.72 2.17
C CYS A 189 4.29 25.79 2.40
N ARG A 190 4.24 25.02 3.49
CA ARG A 190 5.27 24.05 3.87
C ARG A 190 4.63 22.80 4.45
N VAL A 191 5.03 21.62 3.98
CA VAL A 191 4.49 20.33 4.46
C VAL A 191 5.64 19.37 4.77
N PRO A 192 5.78 18.90 6.01
CA PRO A 192 6.64 17.77 6.34
C PRO A 192 6.13 16.47 5.70
N LEU A 193 6.97 15.82 4.91
CA LEU A 193 6.71 14.57 4.20
C LEU A 193 7.75 13.52 4.63
N GLY A 194 7.42 12.23 4.51
CA GLY A 194 8.41 11.18 4.74
C GLY A 194 8.00 9.84 4.13
N VAL A 195 8.97 9.14 3.53
CA VAL A 195 8.75 7.79 2.98
C VAL A 195 9.64 6.78 3.67
N THR A 196 9.11 5.59 3.95
CA THR A 196 9.91 4.46 4.46
C THR A 196 10.65 3.77 3.33
N VAL A 197 11.88 3.31 3.56
CA VAL A 197 12.64 2.49 2.61
C VAL A 197 13.36 1.34 3.32
N THR A 198 13.49 0.21 2.65
CA THR A 198 14.18 -0.98 3.15
C THR A 198 15.58 -1.05 2.57
N ARG A 199 16.64 -1.04 3.39
CA ARG A 199 18.01 -1.29 2.91
C ARG A 199 18.17 -2.78 2.59
N VAL A 200 18.56 -3.09 1.35
CA VAL A 200 18.59 -4.47 0.82
C VAL A 200 19.57 -5.36 1.59
N HIS A 201 20.74 -4.83 1.92
CA HIS A 201 21.68 -5.45 2.85
C HIS A 201 21.62 -4.76 4.22
N PRO A 202 21.46 -5.48 5.35
CA PRO A 202 21.39 -4.87 6.67
C PRO A 202 22.58 -3.94 6.95
N GLN A 203 22.30 -2.77 7.51
CA GLN A 203 23.34 -1.99 8.16
C GLN A 203 23.64 -2.63 9.51
N GLU A 204 24.92 -2.95 9.73
CA GLU A 204 25.39 -3.41 11.03
C GLU A 204 25.71 -2.21 11.91
N LEU A 205 25.24 -2.23 13.17
CA LEU A 205 25.38 -1.14 14.13
C LEU A 205 25.85 -1.71 15.47
N MET A 206 26.68 -0.96 16.19
CA MET A 206 27.08 -1.30 17.57
C MET A 206 26.30 -0.44 18.55
N VAL A 207 25.50 -1.08 19.42
CA VAL A 207 24.66 -0.41 20.42
C VAL A 207 24.96 -1.00 21.79
N ALA A 208 25.68 -0.25 22.63
CA ALA A 208 26.14 -0.70 23.95
C ALA A 208 26.84 -2.09 23.90
N ASP A 209 27.87 -2.19 23.05
CA ASP A 209 28.65 -3.39 22.74
C ASP A 209 27.87 -4.56 22.10
N LEU A 210 26.57 -4.43 21.87
CA LEU A 210 25.78 -5.38 21.10
C LEU A 210 25.83 -5.05 19.60
N LYS A 211 26.23 -6.03 18.80
CA LYS A 211 26.08 -5.98 17.34
C LYS A 211 24.62 -6.21 16.98
N VAL A 212 23.97 -5.20 16.39
CA VAL A 212 22.60 -5.28 15.87
C VAL A 212 22.59 -5.02 14.37
N GLN A 213 21.53 -5.46 13.70
CA GLN A 213 21.33 -5.26 12.27
C GLN A 213 20.03 -4.50 12.03
N ASN A 214 20.05 -3.51 11.14
CA ASN A 214 18.87 -2.75 10.74
C ASN A 214 18.69 -2.73 9.22
N GLN A 215 17.47 -3.00 8.76
CA GLN A 215 17.06 -2.84 7.36
C GLN A 215 15.97 -1.77 7.17
N ARG A 216 15.34 -1.27 8.23
CA ARG A 216 14.28 -0.25 8.14
C ARG A 216 14.90 1.15 8.21
N PHE A 217 14.62 1.97 7.21
CA PHE A 217 15.03 3.36 7.14
C PHE A 217 13.87 4.23 6.69
N PHE A 218 14.03 5.56 6.81
CA PHE A 218 13.08 6.52 6.27
C PHE A 218 13.79 7.75 5.73
N ILE A 219 13.19 8.36 4.71
CA ILE A 219 13.68 9.57 4.03
C ILE A 219 12.67 10.68 4.31
N PRO A 220 12.94 11.59 5.26
CA PRO A 220 12.08 12.73 5.55
C PRO A 220 12.49 13.95 4.69
N PHE A 221 11.50 14.71 4.23
CA PHE A 221 11.70 15.90 3.42
C PHE A 221 10.55 16.89 3.62
N GLU A 222 10.82 18.19 3.58
CA GLU A 222 9.80 19.23 3.67
C GLU A 222 9.60 19.86 2.29
N LEU A 223 8.39 19.74 1.75
CA LEU A 223 7.97 20.50 0.57
C LEU A 223 7.84 21.97 1.01
N ARG A 224 8.44 22.89 0.25
CA ARG A 224 8.45 24.34 0.52
C ARG A 224 8.12 25.11 -0.76
N VAL A 225 7.06 25.92 -0.72
CA VAL A 225 6.73 26.85 -1.80
C VAL A 225 7.55 28.14 -1.65
N THR A 226 8.24 28.54 -2.72
CA THR A 226 9.08 29.74 -2.79
C THR A 226 8.27 31.02 -3.07
N ASP A 227 8.92 32.18 -2.99
CA ASP A 227 8.28 33.49 -3.17
C ASP A 227 7.73 33.75 -4.59
N ASP A 228 8.18 32.97 -5.58
CA ASP A 228 7.65 32.95 -6.95
C ASP A 228 6.46 31.98 -7.15
N GLY A 229 6.10 31.21 -6.13
CA GLY A 229 5.00 30.25 -6.16
C GLY A 229 5.36 28.86 -6.72
N SER A 230 6.64 28.58 -7.00
CA SER A 230 7.14 27.25 -7.40
C SER A 230 7.45 26.35 -6.19
N VAL A 231 7.70 25.05 -6.43
CA VAL A 231 7.91 24.03 -5.39
C VAL A 231 9.37 23.60 -5.30
N THR A 232 9.88 23.60 -4.07
CA THR A 232 11.23 23.13 -3.72
C THR A 232 11.19 22.18 -2.53
N TYR A 233 12.26 21.41 -2.30
CA TYR A 233 12.33 20.43 -1.22
C TYR A 233 13.57 20.64 -0.35
N TYR A 234 13.41 20.52 0.97
CA TYR A 234 14.47 20.74 1.94
C TYR A 234 14.34 19.81 3.15
N PHE A 235 15.44 19.43 3.81
CA PHE A 235 15.36 18.86 5.16
C PHE A 235 16.53 19.29 6.05
N ASN A 236 16.23 20.12 7.06
CA ASN A 236 17.18 20.53 8.08
C ASN A 236 16.91 19.76 9.38
N PRO A 237 17.81 18.86 9.83
CA PRO A 237 17.65 18.13 11.09
C PRO A 237 17.53 19.04 12.32
N ALA A 238 18.09 20.26 12.28
CA ALA A 238 17.94 21.22 13.39
C ALA A 238 16.50 21.80 13.51
N ASP A 239 15.65 21.64 12.48
CA ASP A 239 14.21 21.93 12.57
C ASP A 239 13.49 20.85 13.43
N TYR A 240 14.14 19.71 13.76
CA TYR A 240 13.60 18.55 14.48
C TYR A 240 14.53 18.10 15.64
N PRO A 241 14.70 18.90 16.72
CA PRO A 241 15.72 18.70 17.74
C PRO A 241 15.58 17.42 18.59
N THR A 242 14.44 16.72 18.53
CA THR A 242 14.23 15.42 19.17
C THR A 242 14.48 14.22 18.24
N LEU A 243 14.73 14.46 16.94
CA LEU A 243 14.91 13.44 15.92
C LEU A 243 16.41 13.12 15.73
N SER A 244 16.91 12.19 16.53
CA SER A 244 18.26 11.62 16.41
C SER A 244 18.17 10.10 16.22
N ASP A 245 17.73 9.68 15.03
CA ASP A 245 17.54 8.28 14.67
C ASP A 245 18.56 7.84 13.61
N PRO A 246 19.40 6.81 13.85
CA PRO A 246 20.28 6.22 12.83
C PRO A 246 19.56 5.65 11.61
N ALA A 247 18.25 5.37 11.71
CA ALA A 247 17.40 4.96 10.58
C ALA A 247 16.99 6.13 9.65
N MET A 248 17.29 7.39 10.02
CA MET A 248 17.01 8.56 9.19
C MET A 248 18.05 8.70 8.07
N ILE A 249 17.58 8.70 6.83
CA ILE A 249 18.35 8.97 5.62
C ILE A 249 18.13 10.41 5.18
N LEU A 250 19.20 11.17 5.00
CA LEU A 250 19.13 12.48 4.35
C LEU A 250 19.62 12.37 2.91
N MET A 251 18.98 13.08 1.98
CA MET A 251 19.43 13.13 0.60
C MET A 251 20.63 14.09 0.45
N PRO A 252 21.72 13.69 -0.23
CA PRO A 252 22.86 14.56 -0.51
C PRO A 252 22.50 15.59 -1.58
N ARG A 253 23.19 16.72 -1.51
CA ARG A 253 23.06 17.83 -2.47
C ARG A 253 24.36 18.03 -3.24
N PRO A 254 24.34 18.58 -4.47
CA PRO A 254 25.54 19.18 -5.07
C PRO A 254 26.12 20.26 -4.16
N ARG A 255 27.44 20.40 -4.15
CA ARG A 255 28.19 21.41 -3.38
C ARG A 255 27.69 22.84 -3.62
N SER A 256 27.37 23.15 -4.88
CA SER A 256 26.83 24.43 -5.35
C SER A 256 25.36 24.69 -4.96
N ALA A 257 24.58 23.66 -4.63
CA ALA A 257 23.17 23.81 -4.25
C ALA A 257 23.02 24.35 -2.81
N PRO A 258 21.88 24.99 -2.45
CA PRO A 258 21.67 25.54 -1.11
C PRO A 258 21.80 24.49 0.02
N PRO A 259 22.27 24.87 1.22
CA PRO A 259 22.28 23.96 2.36
C PRO A 259 20.91 23.31 2.60
N PHE A 260 20.90 22.00 2.82
CA PHE A 260 19.70 21.18 3.07
C PHE A 260 18.70 21.06 1.91
N SER A 261 18.97 21.61 0.71
CA SER A 261 18.08 21.42 -0.46
C SER A 261 18.15 20.01 -1.01
N ILE A 262 17.02 19.47 -1.45
CA ILE A 262 16.89 18.18 -2.13
C ILE A 262 16.41 18.45 -3.57
N SER A 263 17.08 17.87 -4.57
CA SER A 263 16.71 18.11 -5.97
C SER A 263 15.44 17.33 -6.36
N SER A 264 14.77 17.76 -7.44
CA SER A 264 13.53 17.12 -7.88
C SER A 264 13.75 15.67 -8.32
N GLU A 265 14.92 15.35 -8.90
CA GLU A 265 15.33 13.98 -9.21
C GLU A 265 15.43 13.11 -7.95
N ARG A 266 16.05 13.60 -6.88
CA ARG A 266 16.19 12.84 -5.62
C ARG A 266 14.85 12.57 -4.94
N ILE A 267 13.86 13.44 -5.10
CA ILE A 267 12.49 13.18 -4.62
C ILE A 267 11.81 12.08 -5.45
N ILE A 268 12.01 12.05 -6.78
CA ILE A 268 11.54 10.93 -7.61
C ILE A 268 12.31 9.64 -7.26
N GLU A 269 13.61 9.67 -6.97
CA GLU A 269 14.33 8.49 -6.49
C GLU A 269 13.83 7.98 -5.14
N ALA A 270 13.47 8.86 -4.20
CA ALA A 270 12.83 8.47 -2.95
C ALA A 270 11.48 7.78 -3.20
N ALA A 271 10.66 8.31 -4.12
CA ALA A 271 9.38 7.73 -4.52
C ALA A 271 9.54 6.38 -5.27
N ALA A 272 10.59 6.22 -6.08
CA ALA A 272 10.94 4.96 -6.75
C ALA A 272 11.48 3.92 -5.77
N ALA A 273 12.25 4.34 -4.76
CA ALA A 273 12.82 3.46 -3.74
C ALA A 273 11.75 2.95 -2.77
N THR A 274 10.85 3.82 -2.29
CA THR A 274 9.73 3.39 -1.44
C THR A 274 8.75 2.48 -2.15
N SER A 275 8.70 2.45 -3.49
CA SER A 275 7.80 1.59 -4.29
C SER A 275 8.50 0.39 -4.96
N ALA A 276 9.79 0.19 -4.70
CA ALA A 276 10.58 -0.91 -5.25
C ALA A 276 10.29 -2.26 -4.56
N PHE A 277 9.08 -2.80 -4.78
CA PHE A 277 8.63 -4.07 -4.19
C PHE A 277 9.51 -5.24 -4.69
N PRO A 278 10.11 -6.06 -3.80
CA PRO A 278 11.05 -7.12 -4.19
C PRO A 278 10.53 -8.05 -5.29
N ALA A 279 11.43 -8.41 -6.22
CA ALA A 279 11.18 -9.14 -7.47
C ALA A 279 10.24 -8.44 -8.49
N ALA A 280 9.17 -7.77 -8.06
CA ALA A 280 8.25 -7.06 -8.95
C ALA A 280 8.89 -5.78 -9.52
N PHE A 281 9.21 -4.81 -8.67
CA PHE A 281 9.78 -3.52 -9.07
C PHE A 281 11.26 -3.41 -8.65
N GLY A 282 12.06 -2.79 -9.51
CA GLY A 282 13.52 -2.75 -9.37
C GLY A 282 14.04 -1.98 -8.15
N ARG A 283 14.96 -2.59 -7.39
CA ARG A 283 15.63 -1.96 -6.25
C ARG A 283 16.47 -0.75 -6.69
N ARG A 284 16.40 0.37 -5.96
CA ARG A 284 17.12 1.61 -6.29
C ARG A 284 18.44 1.70 -5.53
N ARG A 285 19.55 1.81 -6.25
CA ARG A 285 20.86 2.19 -5.70
C ARG A 285 21.01 3.70 -5.77
N PHE A 286 21.31 4.35 -4.64
CA PHE A 286 21.64 5.77 -4.63
C PHE A 286 22.57 6.13 -3.46
N GLN A 287 23.35 7.19 -3.67
CA GLN A 287 24.19 7.78 -2.62
C GLN A 287 23.33 8.58 -1.65
N TYR A 288 23.58 8.41 -0.36
CA TYR A 288 22.76 8.95 0.72
C TYR A 288 23.61 9.43 1.90
N CYS A 289 23.07 10.30 2.75
CA CYS A 289 23.78 10.80 3.92
C CYS A 289 23.28 10.09 5.18
N ARG A 290 24.17 9.35 5.85
CA ARG A 290 23.88 8.67 7.14
C ARG A 290 24.49 9.41 8.32
N LEU A 291 23.86 9.30 9.49
CA LEU A 291 24.33 9.90 10.73
C LEU A 291 25.69 9.28 11.14
N MET A 292 26.68 10.13 11.43
CA MET A 292 27.98 9.67 11.95
C MET A 292 27.83 9.20 13.41
N VAL A 293 27.73 7.88 13.60
CA VAL A 293 27.83 7.28 14.94
C VAL A 293 29.28 7.38 15.41
N ARG A 294 29.49 8.20 16.44
CA ARG A 294 30.82 8.60 16.87
C ARG A 294 31.50 7.50 17.69
N GLU A 295 32.24 6.61 17.01
CA GLU A 295 33.26 5.81 17.69
C GLU A 295 34.27 6.73 18.38
N VAL A 296 34.74 6.34 19.56
CA VAL A 296 35.84 7.01 20.26
C VAL A 296 37.14 6.32 19.85
N SER A 297 37.43 6.37 18.55
CA SER A 297 38.73 5.99 17.99
C SER A 297 39.78 7.01 18.47
N ALA A 298 40.77 6.53 19.22
CA ALA A 298 41.70 7.35 19.98
C ALA A 298 42.92 7.82 19.17
N ASP A 299 42.77 8.02 17.86
CA ASP A 299 43.80 8.57 16.97
C ASP A 299 43.22 9.73 16.14
N GLY A 300 43.79 10.92 16.34
CA GLY A 300 43.24 12.18 15.84
C GLY A 300 43.75 12.59 14.46
N GLU A 301 43.45 11.81 13.42
CA GLU A 301 43.65 12.26 12.04
C GLU A 301 42.52 13.20 11.60
N SER A 302 42.86 14.46 11.36
CA SER A 302 41.95 15.42 10.72
C SER A 302 41.87 15.14 9.22
N PRO A 303 40.68 15.17 8.59
CA PRO A 303 40.56 15.04 7.14
C PRO A 303 41.47 16.04 6.41
N SER A 304 42.24 15.54 5.45
CA SER A 304 43.18 16.35 4.66
C SER A 304 42.44 17.39 3.84
N SER A 305 43.04 18.58 3.68
CA SER A 305 42.43 19.67 2.90
C SER A 305 42.45 19.33 1.41
N GLU A 306 41.34 18.82 0.88
CA GLU A 306 41.22 18.39 -0.51
C GLU A 306 41.22 19.56 -1.51
N ALA A 307 42.35 19.73 -2.21
CA ALA A 307 42.42 20.52 -3.44
C ALA A 307 42.03 19.63 -4.63
N GLY A 308 40.80 19.79 -5.15
CA GLY A 308 40.33 19.05 -6.33
C GLY A 308 38.81 18.89 -6.45
N GLN A 309 38.04 19.20 -5.40
CA GLN A 309 36.60 19.00 -5.33
C GLN A 309 35.82 19.96 -6.26
N SER A 310 34.79 19.44 -6.94
CA SER A 310 33.94 20.15 -7.91
C SER A 310 32.64 20.69 -7.29
N ASP A 311 32.04 21.70 -7.94
CA ASP A 311 30.72 22.25 -7.62
C ASP A 311 29.56 21.26 -7.82
N SER A 312 29.81 20.20 -8.61
CA SER A 312 28.90 19.07 -8.83
C SER A 312 28.91 18.04 -7.70
N ASP A 313 29.97 18.01 -6.88
CA ASP A 313 30.20 16.92 -5.94
C ASP A 313 29.13 16.87 -4.86
N LEU A 314 28.69 15.66 -4.54
CA LEU A 314 27.68 15.45 -3.52
C LEU A 314 28.27 15.65 -2.13
N VAL A 315 27.57 16.43 -1.30
CA VAL A 315 27.98 16.75 0.07
C VAL A 315 26.83 16.54 1.06
N CYS A 316 27.20 16.07 2.25
CA CYS A 316 26.29 15.85 3.37
C CYS A 316 26.30 17.04 4.35
N PRO A 317 25.21 17.22 5.15
CA PRO A 317 25.21 18.21 6.22
C PRO A 317 26.15 17.81 7.38
N PRO A 318 26.62 18.78 8.20
CA PRO A 318 27.48 18.48 9.34
C PRO A 318 26.86 17.44 10.30
N GLY A 319 27.66 16.46 10.72
CA GLY A 319 27.18 15.32 11.51
C GLY A 319 26.79 14.09 10.68
N TYR A 320 26.79 14.20 9.35
CA TYR A 320 26.46 13.11 8.43
C TYR A 320 27.61 12.86 7.45
N GLU A 321 27.77 11.60 7.04
CA GLU A 321 28.75 11.14 6.05
C GLU A 321 28.03 10.54 4.83
N LEU A 322 28.68 10.59 3.67
CA LEU A 322 28.14 10.05 2.42
C LEU A 322 28.39 8.54 2.35
N ASP A 323 27.33 7.78 2.12
CA ASP A 323 27.32 6.33 1.96
C ASP A 323 26.55 5.97 0.67
N GLU A 324 26.61 4.71 0.23
CA GLU A 324 25.81 4.21 -0.88
C GLU A 324 25.23 2.83 -0.55
N ALA A 325 23.94 2.66 -0.80
CA ALA A 325 23.28 1.38 -0.63
C ALA A 325 22.16 1.18 -1.66
N GLU A 326 21.71 -0.07 -1.75
CA GLU A 326 20.50 -0.45 -2.48
C GLU A 326 19.30 -0.44 -1.53
N PHE A 327 18.19 0.12 -2.00
CA PHE A 327 16.95 0.25 -1.28
C PHE A 327 15.77 -0.36 -2.05
N ALA A 328 14.87 -0.98 -1.30
CA ALA A 328 13.62 -1.57 -1.74
C ALA A 328 12.45 -0.97 -0.94
N ASP A 329 11.22 -1.39 -1.26
CA ASP A 329 9.97 -0.94 -0.64
C ASP A 329 10.05 -0.96 0.91
N GLY A 330 9.86 0.19 1.54
CA GLY A 330 9.80 0.31 3.00
C GLY A 330 8.65 -0.48 3.63
N GLY A 331 7.61 -0.74 2.83
CA GLY A 331 6.47 -1.55 3.19
C GLY A 331 6.76 -3.02 3.43
N LEU A 332 8.00 -3.49 3.24
CA LEU A 332 8.45 -4.81 3.74
C LEU A 332 8.59 -4.86 5.27
N PHE A 333 8.92 -3.74 5.93
CA PHE A 333 9.14 -3.67 7.38
C PHE A 333 8.32 -2.58 8.10
N ASP A 334 7.80 -1.59 7.38
CA ASP A 334 6.96 -0.52 7.92
C ASP A 334 5.95 -0.05 6.87
N ASN A 335 4.94 -0.88 6.59
CA ASN A 335 3.93 -0.60 5.56
C ASN A 335 2.96 0.51 5.95
N LEU A 336 3.04 1.02 7.18
CA LEU A 336 1.99 1.78 7.86
C LEU A 336 2.62 2.84 8.79
N PRO A 337 3.32 3.86 8.23
CA PRO A 337 4.28 4.69 8.96
C PRO A 337 3.65 5.80 9.82
N VAL A 338 2.64 5.46 10.63
CA VAL A 338 1.99 6.33 11.62
C VAL A 338 3.01 6.92 12.61
N GLY A 339 4.04 6.14 12.98
CA GLY A 339 5.14 6.60 13.85
C GLY A 339 6.02 7.68 13.20
N LEU A 340 6.24 7.61 11.88
CA LEU A 340 6.97 8.63 11.12
C LEU A 340 6.12 9.91 10.99
N ALA A 341 4.84 9.79 10.64
CA ALA A 341 3.91 10.92 10.63
C ALA A 341 3.85 11.60 12.01
N ARG A 342 3.73 10.84 13.11
CA ARG A 342 3.79 11.40 14.47
C ARG A 342 5.09 12.16 14.72
N THR A 343 6.22 11.57 14.35
CA THR A 343 7.55 12.13 14.59
C THR A 343 7.79 13.41 13.80
N LEU A 344 7.28 13.52 12.57
CA LEU A 344 7.33 14.74 11.77
C LEU A 344 6.37 15.83 12.28
N ALA A 345 5.12 15.50 12.59
CA ALA A 345 4.12 16.48 13.02
C ALA A 345 4.39 17.08 14.43
N GLU A 346 5.00 16.31 15.33
CA GLU A 346 5.25 16.71 16.72
C GLU A 346 6.73 17.00 17.04
N GLY A 347 7.68 16.49 16.24
CA GLY A 347 9.11 16.73 16.44
C GLY A 347 9.61 18.07 15.89
N ASN A 348 8.88 18.70 14.97
CA ASN A 348 9.27 19.98 14.37
C ASN A 348 9.20 21.12 15.41
N ILE A 349 10.19 22.02 15.44
CA ILE A 349 10.19 23.20 16.34
C ILE A 349 8.93 24.05 16.22
N ARG A 350 8.34 24.13 15.02
CA ARG A 350 7.10 24.89 14.73
C ARG A 350 5.84 24.23 15.29
N ALA A 351 5.90 22.97 15.72
CA ALA A 351 4.79 22.32 16.43
C ALA A 351 4.46 23.00 17.78
N SER A 352 5.36 23.87 18.28
CA SER A 352 5.11 24.72 19.45
C SER A 352 4.27 25.98 19.15
N GLU A 353 4.19 26.40 17.87
CA GLU A 353 3.40 27.55 17.41
C GLU A 353 1.91 27.22 17.43
N ASN A 354 1.54 26.05 16.93
CA ASN A 354 0.18 25.51 17.01
C ASN A 354 0.08 24.36 18.05
N PRO A 355 -0.40 24.65 19.29
CA PRO A 355 -0.46 23.69 20.39
C PRO A 355 -1.60 22.67 20.31
N LEU A 356 -2.48 22.71 19.30
CA LEU A 356 -3.59 21.75 19.21
C LEU A 356 -3.06 20.32 18.98
N PRO A 357 -3.73 19.28 19.52
CA PRO A 357 -3.33 17.90 19.28
C PRO A 357 -3.51 17.54 17.81
N VAL A 358 -2.67 16.63 17.32
CA VAL A 358 -2.72 16.19 15.93
C VAL A 358 -3.73 15.05 15.79
N THR A 359 -4.60 15.15 14.78
CA THR A 359 -5.47 14.06 14.34
C THR A 359 -4.80 13.31 13.20
N TYR A 360 -4.51 12.04 13.42
CA TYR A 360 -3.86 11.14 12.47
C TYR A 360 -4.92 10.39 11.67
N PHE A 361 -4.95 10.60 10.35
CA PHE A 361 -5.73 9.80 9.41
C PHE A 361 -4.84 8.70 8.84
N TYR A 362 -5.09 7.48 9.28
CA TYR A 362 -4.51 6.28 8.72
C TYR A 362 -5.38 5.80 7.55
N ILE A 363 -4.84 5.90 6.34
CA ILE A 363 -5.46 5.38 5.12
C ILE A 363 -5.10 3.90 4.99
N ASN A 364 -6.11 3.05 5.07
CA ASN A 364 -6.05 1.61 4.91
C ASN A 364 -7.03 1.14 3.80
N PRO A 365 -6.54 0.65 2.66
CA PRO A 365 -7.38 0.12 1.59
C PRO A 365 -7.85 -1.32 1.86
N ASP A 366 -7.23 -2.06 2.78
CA ASP A 366 -7.59 -3.44 3.14
C ASP A 366 -8.78 -3.51 4.12
N ARG A 367 -9.08 -2.43 4.85
CA ARG A 367 -10.16 -2.41 5.84
C ARG A 367 -11.49 -2.11 5.16
N VAL A 368 -12.37 -3.09 5.04
CA VAL A 368 -13.71 -2.93 4.43
C VAL A 368 -14.76 -2.41 5.44
N ARG A 369 -15.87 -1.86 4.93
CA ARG A 369 -17.13 -1.60 5.66
C ARG A 369 -18.25 -2.57 5.32
N TYR A 370 -18.24 -3.11 4.09
CA TYR A 370 -19.20 -4.12 3.66
C TYR A 370 -18.88 -5.47 4.30
N GLU A 371 -19.92 -6.30 4.46
CA GLU A 371 -19.75 -7.71 4.80
C GLU A 371 -19.03 -8.39 3.62
N ALA A 372 -17.84 -8.91 3.87
CA ALA A 372 -17.13 -9.81 2.97
C ALA A 372 -17.19 -11.21 3.59
N PRO A 373 -17.54 -12.26 2.83
CA PRO A 373 -17.49 -13.61 3.35
C PRO A 373 -16.03 -13.94 3.72
N GLU A 374 -15.81 -14.50 4.91
CA GLU A 374 -14.62 -15.31 5.12
C GLU A 374 -14.80 -16.58 4.27
N PRO A 375 -13.82 -16.98 3.44
CA PRO A 375 -13.94 -18.22 2.67
C PRO A 375 -14.14 -19.38 3.66
N PRO A 376 -15.21 -20.18 3.51
CA PRO A 376 -15.58 -21.16 4.53
C PRO A 376 -14.50 -22.25 4.62
N ASP A 377 -13.90 -22.40 5.80
CA ASP A 377 -13.00 -23.52 6.08
C ASP A 377 -13.83 -24.81 6.18
N ASN A 378 -14.11 -25.37 5.01
CA ASN A 378 -14.84 -26.62 4.82
C ASN A 378 -13.93 -27.84 5.07
N THR A 379 -12.68 -27.64 5.51
CA THR A 379 -11.80 -28.78 5.80
C THR A 379 -12.35 -29.61 6.95
N ALA A 380 -12.14 -30.92 6.90
CA ALA A 380 -12.53 -31.82 7.99
C ALA A 380 -11.93 -31.39 9.35
N CYS A 381 -10.82 -30.64 9.35
CA CYS A 381 -10.14 -30.15 10.55
C CYS A 381 -10.81 -28.93 11.22
N ALA A 382 -11.59 -28.13 10.48
CA ALA A 382 -12.41 -27.05 11.03
C ALA A 382 -13.82 -27.50 11.45
N SER A 383 -14.24 -28.70 11.02
CA SER A 383 -15.53 -29.28 11.40
C SER A 383 -15.72 -29.44 12.92
N ALA A 384 -16.98 -29.52 13.37
CA ALA A 384 -17.31 -29.68 14.80
C ALA A 384 -16.84 -31.00 15.44
N ASN A 385 -16.40 -32.00 14.65
CA ASN A 385 -15.83 -33.26 15.11
C ASN A 385 -14.61 -33.62 14.24
N PRO A 386 -13.48 -32.92 14.39
CA PRO A 386 -12.37 -33.04 13.46
C PRO A 386 -11.67 -34.40 13.60
N PRO A 387 -11.23 -35.02 12.48
CA PRO A 387 -10.46 -36.26 12.52
C PRO A 387 -9.24 -36.20 13.44
N ASP A 388 -8.89 -37.30 14.09
CA ASP A 388 -7.68 -37.38 14.93
C ASP A 388 -6.39 -37.04 14.17
N ALA A 389 -6.36 -37.21 12.85
CA ALA A 389 -5.27 -36.78 11.99
C ALA A 389 -4.97 -35.27 12.09
N CYS A 390 -5.99 -34.42 12.30
CA CYS A 390 -5.84 -32.97 12.48
C CYS A 390 -5.14 -32.58 13.79
N ARG A 391 -4.86 -33.55 14.68
CA ARG A 391 -4.07 -33.37 15.92
C ARG A 391 -2.61 -33.80 15.75
N ILE A 392 -2.25 -34.33 14.58
CA ILE A 392 -0.88 -34.71 14.21
C ILE A 392 -0.26 -33.51 13.49
N MET A 393 0.94 -33.08 13.90
CA MET A 393 1.65 -32.00 13.22
C MET A 393 2.19 -32.50 11.87
N ASP A 394 1.85 -31.77 10.81
CA ASP A 394 2.47 -31.90 9.49
C ASP A 394 3.75 -31.06 9.41
N PHE A 395 4.74 -31.56 8.68
CA PHE A 395 6.05 -30.95 8.43
C PHE A 395 6.33 -30.88 6.93
N SER A 396 5.30 -30.58 6.13
CA SER A 396 5.43 -30.35 4.70
C SER A 396 6.06 -28.98 4.40
N LEU A 397 6.54 -28.81 3.17
CA LEU A 397 7.03 -27.52 2.68
C LEU A 397 5.95 -26.42 2.80
N PHE A 398 4.66 -26.77 2.73
CA PHE A 398 3.57 -25.83 2.87
C PHE A 398 3.32 -25.43 4.33
N SER A 399 3.30 -26.39 5.27
CA SER A 399 3.13 -26.09 6.69
C SER A 399 4.29 -25.24 7.23
N GLU A 400 5.53 -25.57 6.86
CA GLU A 400 6.73 -24.79 7.23
C GLU A 400 6.78 -23.41 6.54
N SER A 401 6.41 -23.30 5.26
CA SER A 401 6.39 -21.99 4.58
C SER A 401 5.31 -21.04 5.11
N THR A 402 4.23 -21.56 5.71
CA THR A 402 3.20 -20.75 6.38
C THR A 402 3.80 -19.89 7.51
N LEU A 403 4.79 -20.39 8.26
CA LEU A 403 5.50 -19.60 9.27
C LEU A 403 6.32 -18.46 8.63
N LEU A 404 6.98 -18.71 7.50
CA LEU A 404 7.82 -17.72 6.80
C LEU A 404 6.98 -16.61 6.16
N LEU A 405 5.86 -16.97 5.51
CA LEU A 405 4.92 -16.02 4.93
C LEU A 405 4.22 -15.20 6.04
N GLY A 406 3.82 -15.84 7.14
CA GLY A 406 3.28 -15.18 8.32
C GLY A 406 4.30 -14.24 9.00
N ALA A 407 5.59 -14.59 9.02
CA ALA A 407 6.65 -13.75 9.54
C ALA A 407 6.83 -12.46 8.69
N MET A 408 6.74 -12.55 7.37
CA MET A 408 6.72 -11.36 6.52
C MET A 408 5.47 -10.51 6.78
N GLY A 409 4.28 -11.10 6.75
CA GLY A 409 3.01 -10.38 6.96
C GLY A 409 2.92 -9.68 8.33
N THR A 410 3.50 -10.28 9.37
CA THR A 410 3.59 -9.66 10.71
C THR A 410 4.68 -8.61 10.78
N ALA A 411 5.86 -8.80 10.17
CA ALA A 411 6.92 -7.79 10.11
C ALA A 411 6.43 -6.47 9.48
N ARG A 412 5.72 -6.54 8.33
CA ARG A 412 5.12 -5.38 7.64
C ARG A 412 4.20 -4.52 8.53
N ARG A 413 3.61 -5.11 9.58
CA ARG A 413 2.64 -4.49 10.50
C ARG A 413 3.16 -4.31 11.95
N TYR A 414 4.35 -4.84 12.27
CA TYR A 414 4.93 -4.82 13.62
C TYR A 414 5.14 -3.39 14.15
N GLU A 415 5.50 -2.46 13.27
CA GLU A 415 5.73 -1.07 13.64
C GLU A 415 4.45 -0.30 13.98
N LEU A 416 3.34 -0.59 13.27
CA LEU A 416 2.03 -0.06 13.68
C LEU A 416 1.62 -0.61 15.04
N TYR A 417 1.87 -1.91 15.31
CA TYR A 417 1.62 -2.51 16.63
C TYR A 417 2.48 -1.84 17.72
N ARG A 418 3.79 -1.66 17.49
CA ARG A 418 4.73 -1.03 18.42
C ARG A 418 4.36 0.42 18.73
N GLU A 419 3.97 1.18 17.71
CA GLU A 419 3.51 2.56 17.84
C GLU A 419 2.19 2.64 18.61
N THR A 420 1.14 1.94 18.15
CA THR A 420 -0.23 2.06 18.71
C THR A 420 -0.39 1.47 20.12
N THR A 421 0.43 0.49 20.50
CA THR A 421 0.46 -0.04 21.89
C THR A 421 1.39 0.74 22.82
N GLY A 422 2.25 1.61 22.26
CA GLY A 422 3.19 2.45 22.99
C GLY A 422 2.52 3.51 23.87
N GLU A 423 3.30 4.13 24.75
CA GLU A 423 2.77 5.11 25.72
C GLU A 423 2.13 6.36 25.06
N HIS A 424 2.52 6.70 23.83
CA HIS A 424 2.06 7.89 23.12
C HIS A 424 0.52 7.99 23.01
N TRP A 425 -0.17 6.88 22.78
CA TRP A 425 -1.62 6.86 22.53
C TRP A 425 -2.48 6.63 23.78
N ARG A 426 -1.85 6.37 24.93
CA ARG A 426 -2.52 5.88 26.14
C ARG A 426 -3.00 6.97 27.09
N PHE A 427 -2.64 8.23 26.83
CA PHE A 427 -2.89 9.35 27.74
C PHE A 427 -3.84 10.42 27.20
N ASN A 428 -4.69 10.10 26.22
CA ASN A 428 -5.72 11.01 25.71
C ASN A 428 -6.76 11.32 26.81
N LEU A 429 -6.90 12.60 27.18
CA LEU A 429 -7.70 13.02 28.33
C LEU A 429 -9.19 12.71 28.17
N SER A 430 -9.75 12.88 26.97
CA SER A 430 -11.15 12.54 26.66
C SER A 430 -11.41 11.04 26.83
N ARG A 431 -10.48 10.20 26.37
CA ARG A 431 -10.55 8.73 26.55
C ARG A 431 -10.44 8.32 28.02
N LEU A 432 -9.58 8.98 28.80
CA LEU A 432 -9.49 8.75 30.25
C LEU A 432 -10.76 9.22 30.99
N SER A 433 -11.40 10.29 30.50
CA SER A 433 -12.72 10.74 30.98
C SER A 433 -13.82 9.71 30.71
N TYR A 434 -13.78 9.02 29.55
CA TYR A 434 -14.71 7.91 29.28
C TYR A 434 -14.45 6.70 30.18
N ALA A 435 -13.19 6.31 30.38
CA ALA A 435 -12.84 5.21 31.29
C ALA A 435 -13.30 5.50 32.74
N LEU A 436 -13.14 6.74 33.22
CA LEU A 436 -13.67 7.16 34.52
C LEU A 436 -15.20 7.13 34.55
N SER A 437 -15.88 7.58 33.48
CA SER A 437 -17.34 7.47 33.35
C SER A 437 -17.84 6.02 33.48
N ASP A 438 -17.14 5.05 32.92
CA ASP A 438 -17.57 3.66 32.95
C ASP A 438 -17.41 3.06 34.36
N ILE A 439 -16.27 3.29 35.02
CA ILE A 439 -16.05 2.94 36.42
C ILE A 439 -17.10 3.59 37.35
N LEU A 440 -17.40 4.87 37.15
CA LEU A 440 -18.44 5.57 37.91
C LEU A 440 -19.82 4.95 37.71
N SER A 441 -20.16 4.57 36.47
CA SER A 441 -21.46 3.97 36.15
C SER A 441 -21.63 2.57 36.71
N GLU A 442 -20.55 1.81 36.87
CA GLU A 442 -20.55 0.44 37.39
C GLU A 442 -20.46 0.39 38.93
N GLN A 443 -19.63 1.25 39.54
CA GLN A 443 -19.21 1.12 40.93
C GLN A 443 -19.74 2.24 41.85
N HIS A 444 -20.07 3.41 41.29
CA HIS A 444 -20.46 4.60 42.05
C HIS A 444 -21.65 5.37 41.43
N PRO A 445 -22.77 4.71 41.08
CA PRO A 445 -23.86 5.33 40.30
C PRO A 445 -24.51 6.53 40.98
N ASP A 446 -24.54 6.56 42.32
CA ASP A 446 -25.12 7.62 43.14
C ASP A 446 -24.14 8.78 43.44
N PHE A 447 -22.93 8.79 42.87
CA PHE A 447 -21.92 9.81 43.17
C PHE A 447 -22.18 11.14 42.42
N GLU A 448 -22.02 12.27 43.13
CA GLU A 448 -22.28 13.62 42.59
C GLU A 448 -20.99 14.39 42.25
N CYS A 449 -20.87 14.76 40.97
CA CYS A 449 -19.76 15.54 40.41
C CYS A 449 -20.15 16.97 40.01
N GLY A 450 -21.28 17.48 40.51
CA GLY A 450 -21.73 18.85 40.27
C GLY A 450 -20.70 19.94 40.65
N PRO A 451 -19.92 19.81 41.75
CA PRO A 451 -18.86 20.77 42.08
C PRO A 451 -17.68 20.77 41.10
N GLU A 452 -17.29 19.59 40.60
CA GLU A 452 -16.14 19.41 39.70
C GLU A 452 -16.46 19.66 38.22
N LEU A 453 -17.71 19.37 37.81
CA LEU A 453 -18.19 19.47 36.43
C LEU A 453 -19.49 20.31 36.36
N PRO A 454 -19.48 21.60 36.75
CA PRO A 454 -20.66 22.45 36.88
C PRO A 454 -21.24 22.92 35.53
N TYR A 455 -21.22 22.09 34.48
CA TYR A 455 -21.41 22.51 33.09
C TYR A 455 -22.85 22.34 32.54
N PHE A 456 -23.74 21.69 33.29
CA PHE A 456 -25.00 21.15 32.78
C PHE A 456 -26.23 21.84 33.37
N GLU A 457 -27.31 22.00 32.61
CA GLU A 457 -28.57 22.59 33.11
C GLU A 457 -29.40 21.60 33.93
N SER A 458 -29.56 20.39 33.40
CA SER A 458 -30.30 19.29 34.01
C SER A 458 -29.45 18.48 34.99
N SER A 459 -30.12 17.66 35.81
CA SER A 459 -29.47 16.70 36.71
C SER A 459 -28.88 15.51 35.95
N VAL A 460 -27.72 15.73 35.32
CA VAL A 460 -26.90 14.68 34.73
C VAL A 460 -26.14 13.95 35.86
N ASN A 461 -26.15 12.61 35.88
CA ASN A 461 -25.39 11.83 36.86
C ASN A 461 -23.86 11.97 36.63
N CYS A 462 -23.02 11.63 37.62
CA CYS A 462 -21.58 11.88 37.46
C CYS A 462 -20.96 11.13 36.27
N ALA A 463 -21.37 9.89 36.00
CA ALA A 463 -20.85 9.12 34.87
C ALA A 463 -21.06 9.86 33.54
N GLU A 464 -22.31 10.20 33.19
CA GLU A 464 -22.64 10.90 31.96
C GLU A 464 -22.10 12.35 31.94
N ALA A 465 -22.01 13.02 33.09
CA ALA A 465 -21.37 14.33 33.20
C ALA A 465 -19.86 14.25 32.86
N THR A 466 -19.18 13.21 33.36
CA THR A 466 -17.75 12.93 33.11
C THR A 466 -17.52 12.53 31.65
N ARG A 467 -18.43 11.74 31.08
CA ARG A 467 -18.43 11.40 29.65
C ARG A 467 -18.61 12.63 28.78
N ARG A 468 -19.60 13.48 29.07
CA ARG A 468 -19.85 14.71 28.31
C ARG A 468 -18.71 15.72 28.43
N ALA A 469 -18.11 15.88 29.61
CA ALA A 469 -16.96 16.76 29.78
C ALA A 469 -15.75 16.32 28.92
N GLY A 470 -15.44 15.01 28.87
CA GLY A 470 -14.42 14.48 27.95
C GLY A 470 -14.74 14.75 26.47
N ARG A 471 -16.03 14.66 26.11
CA ARG A 471 -16.50 14.87 24.73
C ARG A 471 -16.53 16.34 24.32
N LEU A 472 -16.83 17.26 25.23
CA LEU A 472 -16.75 18.72 24.97
C LEU A 472 -15.31 19.13 24.60
N LEU A 473 -14.30 18.44 25.14
CA LEU A 473 -12.90 18.66 24.79
C LEU A 473 -12.59 18.17 23.36
N GLU A 474 -13.12 17.03 22.92
CA GLU A 474 -13.00 16.59 21.51
C GLU A 474 -13.64 17.59 20.54
N ILE A 475 -14.82 18.11 20.89
CA ILE A 475 -15.52 19.14 20.10
C ILE A 475 -14.71 20.44 20.03
N ALA A 476 -14.04 20.85 21.11
CA ALA A 476 -13.22 22.06 21.16
C ALA A 476 -11.94 21.98 20.27
N TYR A 477 -11.43 20.76 20.03
CA TYR A 477 -10.34 20.51 19.08
C TYR A 477 -10.78 20.56 17.61
N ASP A 478 -12.08 20.41 17.33
CA ASP A 478 -12.67 20.43 15.97
C ASP A 478 -13.26 21.80 15.59
N ARG A 479 -13.82 22.51 16.58
CA ARG A 479 -14.60 23.74 16.36
C ARG A 479 -13.93 24.99 16.93
N VAL A 480 -14.03 26.09 16.19
CA VAL A 480 -13.67 27.43 16.67
C VAL A 480 -14.73 27.92 17.67
N ARG A 481 -16.00 27.84 17.25
CA ARG A 481 -17.18 28.29 17.97
C ARG A 481 -18.25 27.19 17.92
N PRO A 482 -18.11 26.11 18.72
CA PRO A 482 -19.09 25.02 18.74
C PRO A 482 -20.46 25.48 19.24
N VAL A 483 -21.51 24.82 18.73
CA VAL A 483 -22.88 24.95 19.23
C VAL A 483 -22.99 24.25 20.59
N ILE A 484 -23.26 25.05 21.61
CA ILE A 484 -23.52 24.60 22.98
C ILE A 484 -25.02 24.25 23.08
N SER A 485 -25.33 22.96 22.99
CA SER A 485 -26.68 22.40 23.10
C SER A 485 -26.91 21.65 24.42
N ALA A 486 -28.17 21.40 24.77
CA ALA A 486 -28.54 20.66 25.96
C ALA A 486 -27.87 19.25 25.99
N PRO A 487 -27.43 18.76 27.17
CA PRO A 487 -27.65 19.30 28.51
C PRO A 487 -26.62 20.35 28.96
N TYR A 488 -25.68 20.79 28.12
CA TYR A 488 -24.74 21.84 28.50
C TYR A 488 -25.47 23.18 28.70
N SER A 489 -25.02 23.98 29.67
CA SER A 489 -25.50 25.34 29.91
C SER A 489 -24.44 26.34 29.43
N PRO A 490 -24.74 27.21 28.45
CA PRO A 490 -23.85 28.32 28.10
C PRO A 490 -23.51 29.18 29.33
N GLU A 491 -24.51 29.52 30.15
CA GLU A 491 -24.37 30.36 31.34
C GLU A 491 -23.45 29.73 32.40
N ARG A 492 -23.60 28.42 32.67
CA ARG A 492 -22.72 27.76 33.65
C ARG A 492 -21.31 27.49 33.09
N LEU A 493 -21.17 27.22 31.79
CA LEU A 493 -19.88 27.12 31.12
C LEU A 493 -19.11 28.46 31.14
N VAL A 494 -19.80 29.59 30.94
CA VAL A 494 -19.24 30.94 31.12
C VAL A 494 -18.87 31.18 32.58
N HIS A 495 -19.72 30.77 33.54
CA HIS A 495 -19.42 30.95 34.98
C HIS A 495 -18.20 30.13 35.44
N ALA A 496 -18.02 28.92 34.94
CA ALA A 496 -16.80 28.12 35.12
C ALA A 496 -15.60 28.67 34.30
N GLY A 497 -15.85 29.59 33.37
CA GLY A 497 -14.90 30.16 32.42
C GLY A 497 -14.28 29.11 31.49
N VAL A 498 -15.07 28.11 31.10
CA VAL A 498 -14.73 27.15 30.04
C VAL A 498 -14.88 27.80 28.67
N VAL A 499 -15.90 28.63 28.51
CA VAL A 499 -16.25 29.29 27.25
C VAL A 499 -16.40 30.80 27.44
N ASP A 500 -16.18 31.54 26.37
CA ASP A 500 -16.43 32.98 26.25
C ASP A 500 -17.01 33.33 24.86
N ASP A 501 -17.17 34.62 24.56
CA ASP A 501 -17.74 35.15 23.31
C ASP A 501 -19.03 34.44 22.84
N CYS A 502 -19.94 34.15 23.77
CA CYS A 502 -21.18 33.45 23.44
C CYS A 502 -22.14 34.32 22.61
N THR A 503 -22.37 33.96 21.35
CA THR A 503 -23.38 34.56 20.48
C THR A 503 -24.57 33.64 20.31
N ARG A 504 -25.77 34.14 20.62
CA ARG A 504 -27.03 33.44 20.39
C ARG A 504 -27.55 33.75 18.99
N SER A 505 -27.68 32.73 18.15
CA SER A 505 -28.29 32.85 16.83
C SER A 505 -29.81 33.00 16.96
N ALA A 506 -30.39 33.86 16.13
CA ALA A 506 -31.84 33.99 16.05
C ALA A 506 -32.41 32.82 15.22
N ALA A 507 -33.58 32.29 15.61
CA ALA A 507 -34.22 31.21 14.87
C ALA A 507 -34.51 31.65 13.42
N GLY A 508 -33.86 30.98 12.47
CA GLY A 508 -34.11 31.18 11.05
C GLY A 508 -35.39 30.47 10.60
N SER A 509 -35.71 30.55 9.31
CA SER A 509 -36.80 29.77 8.71
C SER A 509 -36.42 28.28 8.57
N GLY A 510 -36.37 27.57 9.70
CA GLY A 510 -36.08 26.13 9.77
C GLY A 510 -35.07 25.70 10.84
N SER A 511 -34.39 26.63 11.51
CA SER A 511 -33.35 26.32 12.51
C SER A 511 -33.74 26.72 13.93
N GLU A 512 -33.45 25.85 14.91
CA GLU A 512 -33.64 26.18 16.32
C GLU A 512 -32.62 27.24 16.80
N PRO A 513 -33.01 28.13 17.74
CA PRO A 513 -32.15 29.21 18.23
C PRO A 513 -31.05 28.67 19.16
N HIS A 514 -29.87 28.48 18.58
CA HIS A 514 -28.69 27.92 19.22
C HIS A 514 -27.73 28.99 19.76
N THR A 515 -26.85 28.60 20.69
CA THR A 515 -25.76 29.45 21.19
C THR A 515 -24.43 28.86 20.76
N GLU A 516 -23.61 29.65 20.05
CA GLU A 516 -22.21 29.35 19.80
C GLU A 516 -21.34 30.08 20.82
N CYS A 517 -20.29 29.44 21.34
CA CYS A 517 -19.31 30.08 22.21
C CYS A 517 -17.89 29.67 21.81
N LYS A 518 -16.90 30.55 22.01
CA LYS A 518 -15.48 30.21 21.88
C LYS A 518 -15.01 29.44 23.12
N ILE A 519 -14.09 28.49 22.95
CA ILE A 519 -13.58 27.65 24.05
C ILE A 519 -12.07 27.86 24.19
N ASP A 520 -11.60 28.24 25.38
CA ASP A 520 -10.17 28.16 25.70
C ASP A 520 -9.80 26.69 25.96
N VAL A 521 -9.43 26.02 24.88
CA VAL A 521 -8.96 24.63 24.85
C VAL A 521 -7.88 24.36 25.91
N ARG A 522 -6.90 25.27 26.08
CA ARG A 522 -5.78 25.06 27.02
C ARG A 522 -6.28 25.15 28.47
N ARG A 523 -7.13 26.13 28.78
CA ARG A 523 -7.72 26.27 30.12
C ARG A 523 -8.68 25.13 30.42
N TYR A 524 -9.58 24.80 29.51
CA TYR A 524 -10.58 23.76 29.72
C TYR A 524 -9.93 22.39 29.93
N ARG A 525 -8.94 22.02 29.11
CA ARG A 525 -8.16 20.79 29.29
C ARG A 525 -7.54 20.69 30.69
N ASN A 526 -6.97 21.80 31.18
CA ASN A 526 -6.38 21.86 32.51
C ASN A 526 -7.43 21.78 33.64
N GLN A 527 -8.59 22.40 33.47
CA GLN A 527 -9.72 22.29 34.39
C GLN A 527 -10.27 20.85 34.44
N LEU A 528 -10.53 20.24 33.29
CA LEU A 528 -10.99 18.84 33.19
C LEU A 528 -9.97 17.88 33.83
N GLY A 529 -8.69 18.00 33.50
CA GLY A 529 -7.64 17.16 34.08
C GLY A 529 -7.49 17.32 35.60
N ALA A 530 -7.85 18.48 36.17
CA ALA A 530 -7.96 18.63 37.61
C ALA A 530 -9.23 17.97 38.16
N ALA A 531 -10.39 18.22 37.54
CA ALA A 531 -11.68 17.66 37.93
C ALA A 531 -11.68 16.12 37.98
N LEU A 532 -11.16 15.44 36.96
CA LEU A 532 -11.09 13.97 36.92
C LEU A 532 -10.27 13.38 38.08
N MET A 533 -9.19 14.06 38.50
CA MET A 533 -8.35 13.63 39.62
C MET A 533 -9.11 13.81 40.95
N THR A 534 -9.76 14.96 41.15
CA THR A 534 -10.61 15.23 42.32
C THR A 534 -11.77 14.25 42.43
N ILE A 535 -12.38 13.85 41.30
CA ILE A 535 -13.44 12.84 41.25
C ILE A 535 -12.93 11.49 41.74
N ILE A 536 -11.77 11.02 41.26
CA ILE A 536 -11.15 9.75 41.71
C ILE A 536 -10.86 9.79 43.22
N GLU A 537 -10.27 10.88 43.72
CA GLU A 537 -9.95 11.06 45.13
C GLU A 537 -11.21 11.11 46.02
N ARG A 538 -12.26 11.82 45.60
CA ARG A 538 -13.52 11.93 46.36
C ARG A 538 -14.40 10.68 46.29
N ALA A 539 -14.41 9.97 45.16
CA ALA A 539 -15.18 8.72 44.99
C ALA A 539 -14.48 7.51 45.62
N GLN A 540 -13.20 7.64 46.00
CA GLN A 540 -12.36 6.57 46.56
C GLN A 540 -12.12 5.41 45.57
N ILE A 541 -11.97 5.75 44.27
CA ILE A 541 -11.73 4.78 43.20
C ILE A 541 -10.28 4.26 43.28
N ASP A 542 -10.10 2.97 43.60
CA ASP A 542 -8.80 2.32 43.70
C ASP A 542 -8.20 1.92 42.33
N ASP A 543 -8.25 2.83 41.35
CA ASP A 543 -7.48 2.71 40.11
C ASP A 543 -6.31 3.71 40.07
N ARG A 544 -5.21 3.28 40.70
CA ARG A 544 -3.92 3.98 40.65
C ARG A 544 -3.37 4.13 39.22
N ARG A 545 -3.71 3.25 38.27
CA ARG A 545 -3.25 3.35 36.87
C ARG A 545 -3.99 4.49 36.16
N LEU A 546 -5.30 4.61 36.36
CA LEU A 546 -6.11 5.71 35.81
C LEU A 546 -5.65 7.07 36.37
N TYR A 547 -5.47 7.18 37.68
CA TYR A 547 -4.96 8.39 38.34
C TYR A 547 -3.59 8.83 37.77
N VAL A 548 -2.63 7.90 37.66
CA VAL A 548 -1.31 8.18 37.06
C VAL A 548 -1.43 8.53 35.58
N SER A 549 -2.35 7.92 34.84
CA SER A 549 -2.56 8.19 33.41
C SER A 549 -3.14 9.58 33.16
N ILE A 550 -4.09 10.05 33.98
CA ILE A 550 -4.59 11.44 33.94
C ILE A 550 -3.49 12.41 34.38
N GLY A 551 -2.71 12.06 35.41
CA GLY A 551 -1.52 12.82 35.83
C GLY A 551 -0.50 13.03 34.70
N ARG A 552 -0.20 11.98 33.92
CA ARG A 552 0.65 12.05 32.72
C ARG A 552 -0.01 12.80 31.56
N SER A 553 -1.30 12.57 31.32
CA SER A 553 -2.09 13.26 30.29
C SER A 553 -1.94 14.77 30.38
N ARG A 554 -2.04 15.33 31.59
CA ARG A 554 -1.91 16.77 31.86
C ARG A 554 -0.54 17.37 31.53
N GLN A 555 0.51 16.57 31.38
CA GLN A 555 1.88 17.05 31.11
C GLN A 555 2.08 17.52 29.66
N SER A 556 1.30 17.02 28.70
CA SER A 556 1.37 17.41 27.29
C SER A 556 0.00 17.35 26.62
N ILE A 557 -0.33 18.38 25.84
CA ILE A 557 -1.56 18.43 25.04
C ILE A 557 -1.54 17.46 23.85
N HIS A 558 -0.35 17.13 23.33
CA HIS A 558 -0.18 16.13 22.27
C HIS A 558 -0.59 14.71 22.69
N ASN A 559 -0.75 14.45 24.00
CA ASN A 559 -1.35 13.20 24.48
C ASN A 559 -2.80 13.02 24.02
N ASP A 560 -3.51 14.11 23.69
CA ASP A 560 -4.91 14.08 23.20
C ASP A 560 -5.01 13.85 21.68
N ARG A 561 -3.93 13.37 21.06
CA ARG A 561 -3.91 12.84 19.70
C ARG A 561 -5.10 11.90 19.46
N ALA A 562 -5.62 11.92 18.23
CA ALA A 562 -6.67 11.03 17.77
C ALA A 562 -6.18 10.21 16.57
N LEU A 563 -6.56 8.93 16.50
CA LEU A 563 -6.36 8.10 15.31
C LEU A 563 -7.72 7.86 14.66
N ARG A 564 -7.85 8.26 13.39
CA ARG A 564 -8.99 7.96 12.50
C ARG A 564 -8.47 7.01 11.43
N VAL A 565 -9.22 5.94 11.14
CA VAL A 565 -8.82 4.93 10.15
C VAL A 565 -9.85 4.95 9.03
N SER A 566 -9.41 5.03 7.77
CA SER A 566 -10.31 4.87 6.63
C SER A 566 -10.90 3.46 6.58
N SER A 567 -11.89 3.28 5.73
CA SER A 567 -12.42 1.95 5.41
C SER A 567 -13.17 2.00 4.09
N ARG A 568 -13.19 0.90 3.36
CA ARG A 568 -13.67 0.82 1.98
C ARG A 568 -15.14 0.41 1.89
N GLY A 569 -15.97 1.19 1.21
CA GLY A 569 -17.42 0.97 1.10
C GLY A 569 -17.82 -0.19 0.19
N ALA A 570 -16.98 -0.54 -0.78
CA ALA A 570 -17.27 -1.56 -1.79
C ALA A 570 -16.03 -2.37 -2.22
N PRO A 571 -16.21 -3.53 -2.88
CA PRO A 571 -15.14 -4.14 -3.67
C PRO A 571 -14.59 -3.19 -4.73
N ILE A 572 -13.31 -3.40 -5.08
CA ILE A 572 -12.56 -2.65 -6.10
C ILE A 572 -11.81 -3.62 -7.01
N THR A 573 -11.46 -3.19 -8.22
CA THR A 573 -10.72 -4.00 -9.19
C THR A 573 -9.28 -4.27 -8.71
N GLY A 574 -8.68 -3.34 -7.97
CA GLY A 574 -7.35 -3.46 -7.35
C GLY A 574 -7.25 -4.43 -6.17
N THR A 575 -8.30 -5.23 -5.91
CA THR A 575 -8.21 -6.43 -5.04
C THR A 575 -8.31 -7.76 -5.80
N LEU A 576 -8.64 -7.74 -7.10
CA LEU A 576 -8.63 -8.94 -7.93
C LEU A 576 -7.19 -9.32 -8.27
N LEU A 577 -6.94 -10.60 -8.52
CA LEU A 577 -5.68 -11.12 -9.06
C LEU A 577 -4.46 -10.71 -8.20
N SER A 578 -4.54 -10.99 -6.89
CA SER A 578 -3.48 -10.72 -5.90
C SER A 578 -3.02 -9.25 -5.86
N ASP A 579 -3.99 -8.32 -5.82
CA ASP A 579 -3.79 -6.87 -5.81
C ASP A 579 -3.16 -6.26 -7.09
N PHE A 580 -3.26 -6.94 -8.25
CA PHE A 580 -2.84 -6.40 -9.56
C PHE A 580 -3.99 -6.05 -10.52
N GLY A 581 -5.23 -6.46 -10.22
CA GLY A 581 -6.36 -6.41 -11.16
C GLY A 581 -6.65 -5.03 -11.78
N SER A 582 -6.44 -3.91 -11.08
CA SER A 582 -6.72 -2.58 -11.65
C SER A 582 -5.76 -2.19 -12.78
N PHE A 583 -4.55 -2.76 -12.87
CA PHE A 583 -3.63 -2.46 -13.98
C PHE A 583 -4.15 -2.97 -15.34
N LEU A 584 -5.10 -3.90 -15.36
CA LEU A 584 -5.66 -4.48 -16.59
C LEU A 584 -6.38 -3.47 -17.51
N ASP A 585 -6.96 -2.39 -16.97
CA ASP A 585 -7.65 -1.36 -17.76
C ASP A 585 -7.65 0.02 -17.08
N PHE A 586 -7.55 1.09 -17.87
CA PHE A 586 -7.76 2.47 -17.40
C PHE A 586 -9.07 2.62 -16.60
N LYS A 587 -10.16 2.02 -17.10
CA LYS A 587 -11.51 2.11 -16.53
C LYS A 587 -11.62 1.44 -15.16
N PHE A 588 -10.80 0.43 -14.91
CA PHE A 588 -10.72 -0.26 -13.62
C PHE A 588 -10.08 0.66 -12.57
N ARG A 589 -8.95 1.30 -12.90
CA ARG A 589 -8.29 2.30 -12.04
C ARG A 589 -9.16 3.53 -11.81
N GLU A 590 -9.93 3.92 -12.82
CA GLU A 590 -10.88 5.03 -12.74
C GLU A 590 -12.07 4.69 -11.82
N TYR A 591 -12.64 3.48 -11.91
CA TYR A 591 -13.66 3.01 -10.97
C TYR A 591 -13.13 3.00 -9.53
N ASP A 592 -11.96 2.39 -9.31
CA ASP A 592 -11.29 2.32 -8.00
C ASP A 592 -11.07 3.71 -7.39
N TYR A 593 -10.63 4.67 -8.21
CA TYR A 593 -10.50 6.07 -7.84
C TYR A 593 -11.84 6.67 -7.36
N TYR A 594 -12.94 6.47 -8.09
CA TYR A 594 -14.25 6.99 -7.67
C TYR A 594 -14.80 6.33 -6.39
N VAL A 595 -14.50 5.05 -6.14
CA VAL A 595 -14.77 4.42 -4.83
C VAL A 595 -13.97 5.12 -3.72
N GLY A 596 -12.72 5.51 -4.00
CA GLY A 596 -11.89 6.30 -3.08
C GLY A 596 -12.49 7.68 -2.76
N VAL A 597 -12.98 8.39 -3.77
CA VAL A 597 -13.65 9.70 -3.58
C VAL A 597 -14.92 9.57 -2.73
N TYR A 598 -15.74 8.55 -3.00
CA TYR A 598 -16.91 8.21 -2.18
C TYR A 598 -16.53 7.97 -0.72
N ASP A 599 -15.51 7.13 -0.47
CA ASP A 599 -15.08 6.77 0.87
C ASP A 599 -14.45 7.93 1.65
N ALA A 600 -13.81 8.89 0.98
CA ALA A 600 -13.36 10.14 1.61
C ALA A 600 -14.53 10.96 2.18
N LEU A 601 -15.61 11.11 1.40
CA LEU A 601 -16.81 11.83 1.80
C LEU A 601 -17.53 11.12 2.96
N ILE A 602 -17.79 9.81 2.84
CA ILE A 602 -18.44 9.03 3.91
C ILE A 602 -17.61 9.06 5.20
N MET A 603 -16.28 8.93 5.10
CA MET A 603 -15.37 9.04 6.24
C MET A 603 -15.45 10.43 6.90
N LEU A 604 -15.51 11.52 6.13
CA LEU A 604 -15.56 12.86 6.69
C LEU A 604 -16.91 13.17 7.34
N SER A 605 -18.03 12.86 6.66
CA SER A 605 -19.38 13.00 7.22
C SER A 605 -19.52 12.25 8.55
N HIS A 606 -19.11 10.97 8.58
CA HIS A 606 -19.19 10.16 9.79
C HIS A 606 -18.31 10.73 10.92
N ASN A 607 -17.09 11.20 10.63
CA ASN A 607 -16.21 11.76 11.65
C ASN A 607 -16.78 13.05 12.26
N LEU A 608 -17.17 14.03 11.43
CA LEU A 608 -17.69 15.32 11.90
C LEU A 608 -19.02 15.16 12.64
N CYS A 609 -19.95 14.33 12.14
CA CYS A 609 -21.23 14.12 12.79
C CYS A 609 -21.15 13.29 14.08
N SER A 610 -20.29 12.26 14.15
CA SER A 610 -20.19 11.42 15.35
C SER A 610 -19.67 12.15 16.59
N LEU A 611 -18.94 13.27 16.39
CA LEU A 611 -18.52 14.17 17.47
C LEU A 611 -19.71 14.90 18.10
N GLN A 612 -20.69 15.35 17.30
CA GLN A 612 -21.85 16.13 17.76
C GLN A 612 -23.11 15.28 18.06
N TYR A 613 -23.27 14.14 17.40
CA TYR A 613 -24.38 13.20 17.57
C TYR A 613 -23.83 11.76 17.63
N PRO A 614 -23.65 11.15 18.81
CA PRO A 614 -23.08 9.81 18.89
C PRO A 614 -24.12 8.79 18.39
N PRO A 615 -23.80 7.91 17.43
CA PRO A 615 -24.78 7.02 16.81
C PRO A 615 -25.48 6.06 17.79
N LYS A 616 -24.87 5.76 18.95
CA LYS A 616 -25.48 4.96 20.03
C LYS A 616 -26.44 5.73 20.95
N GLN A 617 -26.46 7.07 20.89
CA GLN A 617 -27.25 7.94 21.80
C GLN A 617 -28.26 8.82 21.06
N GLN A 618 -27.95 9.22 19.82
CA GLN A 618 -28.69 10.18 19.01
C GLN A 618 -28.64 9.71 17.54
N SER A 619 -29.27 8.56 17.26
CA SER A 619 -29.16 7.89 15.97
C SER A 619 -29.90 8.62 14.84
N ALA A 620 -31.03 9.26 15.15
CA ALA A 620 -31.81 10.03 14.18
C ALA A 620 -31.10 11.34 13.80
N GLU A 621 -30.59 12.06 14.80
CA GLU A 621 -29.85 13.31 14.62
C GLU A 621 -28.49 13.05 13.95
N PHE A 622 -27.83 11.93 14.25
CA PHE A 622 -26.65 11.46 13.53
C PHE A 622 -26.96 11.17 12.05
N GLY A 623 -28.05 10.46 11.77
CA GLY A 623 -28.51 10.16 10.40
C GLY A 623 -28.77 11.43 9.58
N LEU A 624 -29.57 12.35 10.13
CA LEU A 624 -29.85 13.66 9.51
C LEU A 624 -28.57 14.50 9.31
N CYS A 625 -27.61 14.40 10.24
CA CYS A 625 -26.33 15.08 10.12
C CYS A 625 -25.49 14.52 8.96
N ILE A 626 -25.32 13.18 8.86
CA ILE A 626 -24.46 12.59 7.81
C ILE A 626 -25.07 12.73 6.41
N ASP A 627 -26.40 12.77 6.31
CA ASP A 627 -27.13 13.00 5.06
C ASP A 627 -26.97 14.45 4.57
N SER A 628 -27.35 15.44 5.39
CA SER A 628 -27.25 16.86 5.04
C SER A 628 -25.81 17.35 4.88
N LEU A 629 -24.86 16.81 5.65
CA LEU A 629 -23.43 17.06 5.43
C LEU A 629 -22.92 16.33 4.18
N GLY A 630 -23.43 15.13 3.90
CA GLY A 630 -23.11 14.38 2.70
C GLY A 630 -23.46 15.14 1.42
N GLU A 631 -24.63 15.78 1.37
CA GLU A 631 -25.07 16.63 0.25
C GLU A 631 -24.11 17.82 0.04
N GLN A 632 -23.77 18.55 1.12
CA GLN A 632 -22.84 19.68 1.07
C GLN A 632 -21.42 19.29 0.63
N LEU A 633 -20.92 18.13 1.07
CA LEU A 633 -19.60 17.63 0.68
C LEU A 633 -19.59 17.05 -0.75
N TYR A 634 -20.73 16.56 -1.25
CA TYR A 634 -20.89 16.05 -2.61
C TYR A 634 -20.83 17.21 -3.62
N ASP A 635 -21.50 18.32 -3.31
CA ASP A 635 -21.40 19.56 -4.09
C ASP A 635 -20.01 20.19 -4.02
N ALA A 636 -19.35 20.16 -2.84
CA ALA A 636 -17.99 20.70 -2.67
C ALA A 636 -16.90 19.92 -3.43
N LEU A 637 -17.16 18.66 -3.77
CA LEU A 637 -16.31 17.82 -4.63
C LEU A 637 -16.71 17.87 -6.11
N ASP A 638 -17.74 18.64 -6.49
CA ASP A 638 -18.32 18.74 -7.83
C ASP A 638 -18.75 17.39 -8.44
N ILE A 639 -19.06 16.41 -7.60
CA ILE A 639 -19.44 15.05 -8.02
C ILE A 639 -20.67 15.11 -8.94
N GLY A 640 -21.58 16.07 -8.70
CA GLY A 640 -22.78 16.30 -9.49
C GLY A 640 -22.54 16.56 -10.99
N ASN A 641 -21.37 17.09 -11.38
CA ASN A 641 -21.04 17.40 -12.78
C ASN A 641 -20.18 16.31 -13.47
N ASP A 642 -19.49 15.46 -12.71
CA ASP A 642 -18.72 14.34 -13.26
C ASP A 642 -19.60 13.11 -13.52
N ALA A 643 -19.82 12.77 -14.79
CA ALA A 643 -20.77 11.72 -15.18
C ALA A 643 -20.45 10.31 -14.64
N PRO A 644 -19.22 9.77 -14.74
CA PRO A 644 -18.90 8.46 -14.17
C PRO A 644 -18.88 8.48 -12.64
N GLY A 645 -18.26 9.48 -12.01
CA GLY A 645 -18.17 9.63 -10.56
C GLY A 645 -19.52 9.78 -9.89
N ARG A 646 -20.43 10.59 -10.46
CA ARG A 646 -21.85 10.66 -10.04
C ARG A 646 -22.53 9.31 -10.05
N TYR A 647 -22.33 8.53 -11.12
CA TYR A 647 -22.97 7.23 -11.25
C TYR A 647 -22.41 6.21 -10.24
N VAL A 648 -21.08 6.15 -10.07
CA VAL A 648 -20.43 5.31 -9.06
C VAL A 648 -20.90 5.71 -7.65
N PHE A 649 -20.86 7.00 -7.32
CA PHE A 649 -21.33 7.52 -6.02
C PHE A 649 -22.78 7.11 -5.74
N ALA A 650 -23.67 7.28 -6.71
CA ALA A 650 -25.08 6.93 -6.55
C ALA A 650 -25.31 5.44 -6.28
N ARG A 651 -24.62 4.53 -7.01
CA ARG A 651 -24.73 3.08 -6.79
C ARG A 651 -24.16 2.63 -5.44
N LEU A 652 -23.07 3.25 -4.99
CA LEU A 652 -22.49 3.02 -3.68
C LEU A 652 -23.41 3.52 -2.56
N ALA A 653 -23.95 4.74 -2.69
CA ALA A 653 -24.90 5.33 -1.76
C ALA A 653 -26.20 4.51 -1.67
N GLU A 654 -26.74 4.07 -2.80
CA GLU A 654 -27.89 3.15 -2.85
C GLU A 654 -27.61 1.85 -2.08
N ARG A 655 -26.46 1.21 -2.34
CA ARG A 655 -26.07 -0.06 -1.68
C ARG A 655 -25.88 0.08 -0.17
N GLU A 656 -25.18 1.12 0.30
CA GLU A 656 -24.83 1.27 1.72
C GLU A 656 -25.96 1.92 2.54
N PHE A 657 -26.74 2.84 1.96
CA PHE A 657 -27.64 3.72 2.73
C PHE A 657 -29.14 3.64 2.38
N ALA A 658 -29.57 3.02 1.27
CA ALA A 658 -30.98 3.02 0.90
C ALA A 658 -31.92 2.36 1.93
N LYS A 659 -31.44 1.36 2.68
CA LYS A 659 -32.19 0.74 3.80
C LYS A 659 -32.55 1.74 4.91
N ASN A 660 -31.79 2.83 5.03
CA ASN A 660 -31.94 3.86 6.06
C ASN A 660 -32.51 5.19 5.51
N SER A 661 -32.79 5.27 4.19
CA SER A 661 -33.24 6.49 3.49
C SER A 661 -32.28 7.69 3.61
N LEU A 662 -30.97 7.46 3.65
CA LEU A 662 -29.93 8.50 3.66
C LEU A 662 -29.19 8.52 2.32
N PHE A 663 -28.58 9.65 1.96
CA PHE A 663 -27.93 9.95 0.68
C PHE A 663 -28.87 9.95 -0.54
N GLY A 664 -30.18 10.07 -0.30
CA GLY A 664 -31.23 9.98 -1.31
C GLY A 664 -31.10 11.01 -2.44
N PHE A 665 -30.49 12.17 -2.18
CA PHE A 665 -30.17 13.20 -3.18
C PHE A 665 -29.32 12.67 -4.34
N SER A 666 -28.53 11.61 -4.13
CA SER A 666 -27.61 11.05 -5.12
C SER A 666 -28.21 9.93 -5.97
N TYR A 667 -29.20 9.18 -5.46
CA TYR A 667 -29.73 7.96 -6.11
C TYR A 667 -31.26 7.92 -6.27
N SER A 668 -32.00 8.96 -5.86
CA SER A 668 -33.46 8.98 -5.93
C SER A 668 -33.99 10.17 -6.75
N PRO A 669 -34.14 10.04 -8.09
CA PRO A 669 -33.88 8.86 -8.92
C PRO A 669 -32.39 8.65 -9.23
N LEU A 670 -32.02 7.44 -9.64
CA LEU A 670 -30.66 7.13 -10.09
C LEU A 670 -30.25 8.02 -11.28
N PRO A 671 -28.99 8.50 -11.32
CA PRO A 671 -28.46 9.26 -12.46
C PRO A 671 -28.38 8.37 -13.72
N PRO A 672 -28.33 8.98 -14.93
CA PRO A 672 -28.17 8.23 -16.17
C PRO A 672 -26.96 7.28 -16.13
N PRO A 673 -27.09 6.01 -16.55
CA PRO A 673 -26.06 5.00 -16.34
C PRO A 673 -24.81 5.27 -17.18
N HIS A 674 -23.65 5.31 -16.52
CA HIS A 674 -22.36 5.32 -17.18
C HIS A 674 -21.94 3.87 -17.48
N ARG A 675 -22.27 3.38 -18.68
CA ARG A 675 -22.22 1.94 -19.07
C ARG A 675 -21.03 1.17 -18.51
N ASP A 676 -19.81 1.62 -18.74
CA ASP A 676 -18.63 0.86 -18.36
C ASP A 676 -18.44 0.80 -16.82
N MET A 677 -18.85 1.85 -16.10
CA MET A 677 -18.83 1.88 -14.63
C MET A 677 -19.95 1.01 -14.03
N GLN A 678 -21.10 0.93 -14.71
CA GLN A 678 -22.15 -0.02 -14.35
C GLN A 678 -21.65 -1.46 -14.47
N ILE A 679 -21.06 -1.83 -15.62
CA ILE A 679 -20.60 -3.19 -15.86
C ILE A 679 -19.51 -3.60 -14.85
N ILE A 680 -18.57 -2.70 -14.51
CA ILE A 680 -17.57 -2.95 -13.46
C ILE A 680 -18.23 -3.11 -12.09
N HIS A 681 -19.15 -2.23 -11.70
CA HIS A 681 -19.84 -2.29 -10.41
C HIS A 681 -20.66 -3.58 -10.25
N ASP A 682 -21.48 -3.91 -11.24
CA ASP A 682 -22.36 -5.07 -11.23
C ASP A 682 -21.54 -6.38 -11.32
N ALA A 683 -20.33 -6.37 -11.90
CA ALA A 683 -19.38 -7.50 -11.88
C ALA A 683 -18.70 -7.69 -10.53
N LEU A 684 -18.23 -6.62 -9.88
CA LEU A 684 -17.67 -6.69 -8.53
C LEU A 684 -18.73 -7.08 -7.48
N ALA A 685 -20.00 -6.75 -7.71
CA ALA A 685 -21.11 -7.25 -6.89
C ALA A 685 -21.28 -8.77 -7.04
N LYS A 686 -21.40 -9.27 -8.28
CA LYS A 686 -21.53 -10.72 -8.55
C LYS A 686 -20.34 -11.55 -8.09
N THR A 687 -19.12 -11.00 -8.16
CA THR A 687 -17.90 -11.65 -7.65
C THR A 687 -17.99 -11.88 -6.14
N LEU A 688 -18.56 -10.92 -5.40
CA LEU A 688 -18.80 -11.06 -3.96
C LEU A 688 -19.91 -12.09 -3.67
N GLU A 689 -21.03 -11.99 -4.39
CA GLU A 689 -22.16 -12.94 -4.28
C GLU A 689 -21.74 -14.39 -4.60
N ALA A 690 -20.85 -14.59 -5.57
CA ALA A 690 -20.30 -15.91 -5.91
C ALA A 690 -19.49 -16.49 -4.74
N GLY A 691 -18.64 -15.67 -4.09
CA GLY A 691 -17.88 -16.06 -2.91
C GLY A 691 -18.74 -16.37 -1.68
N GLU A 692 -19.96 -15.83 -1.59
CA GLU A 692 -20.96 -16.21 -0.57
C GLU A 692 -21.64 -17.57 -0.86
N SER A 693 -21.53 -18.08 -2.10
CA SER A 693 -22.33 -19.20 -2.63
C SER A 693 -21.58 -20.52 -2.85
N LEU A 694 -20.29 -20.58 -2.47
CA LEU A 694 -19.38 -21.69 -2.76
C LEU A 694 -19.95 -23.08 -2.35
N ALA A 695 -20.05 -23.96 -3.34
CA ALA A 695 -20.39 -25.38 -3.16
C ALA A 695 -19.11 -26.22 -2.96
N GLU A 696 -19.26 -27.42 -2.40
CA GLU A 696 -18.17 -28.24 -1.85
C GLU A 696 -17.16 -28.82 -2.89
N ASP A 697 -17.39 -28.64 -4.20
CA ASP A 697 -16.73 -29.42 -5.27
C ASP A 697 -15.97 -28.61 -6.35
N GLU A 698 -16.05 -27.27 -6.41
CA GLU A 698 -15.46 -26.43 -7.48
C GLU A 698 -14.34 -25.50 -6.98
N GLU A 699 -13.23 -26.09 -6.48
CA GLU A 699 -12.02 -25.35 -6.11
C GLU A 699 -11.03 -25.21 -7.30
N ASP A 700 -10.97 -24.03 -7.92
CA ASP A 700 -9.80 -23.57 -8.69
C ASP A 700 -9.37 -22.17 -8.24
N ILE A 701 -8.08 -21.85 -8.39
CA ILE A 701 -7.36 -20.81 -7.64
C ILE A 701 -7.84 -19.37 -7.97
N PHE A 702 -8.61 -19.19 -9.05
CA PHE A 702 -9.11 -17.89 -9.53
C PHE A 702 -10.63 -17.86 -9.81
N PHE A 703 -11.40 -18.85 -9.34
CA PHE A 703 -12.83 -19.03 -9.62
C PHE A 703 -13.71 -17.76 -9.40
N THR A 704 -13.38 -16.95 -8.39
CA THR A 704 -14.03 -15.66 -8.13
C THR A 704 -13.82 -14.64 -9.24
N GLU A 705 -12.61 -14.56 -9.79
CA GLU A 705 -12.26 -13.65 -10.88
C GLU A 705 -12.80 -14.12 -12.23
N ASP A 706 -12.99 -15.42 -12.44
CA ASP A 706 -13.63 -15.93 -13.66
C ASP A 706 -15.08 -15.44 -13.77
N THR A 707 -15.79 -15.37 -12.65
CA THR A 707 -17.13 -14.75 -12.55
C THR A 707 -17.10 -13.26 -12.94
N PHE A 708 -16.06 -12.52 -12.56
CA PHE A 708 -15.87 -11.11 -12.95
C PHE A 708 -15.71 -10.99 -14.47
N PHE A 709 -14.73 -11.69 -15.06
CA PHE A 709 -14.41 -11.59 -16.49
C PHE A 709 -15.54 -12.12 -17.39
N ALA A 710 -16.21 -13.21 -16.99
CA ALA A 710 -17.37 -13.73 -17.70
C ALA A 710 -18.52 -12.71 -17.74
N HIS A 711 -18.76 -11.94 -16.67
CA HIS A 711 -19.79 -10.89 -16.71
C HIS A 711 -19.40 -9.71 -17.61
N LEU A 712 -18.12 -9.27 -17.57
CA LEU A 712 -17.63 -8.23 -18.49
C LEU A 712 -17.85 -8.64 -19.96
N LYS A 713 -17.59 -9.91 -20.30
CA LYS A 713 -17.83 -10.47 -21.63
C LYS A 713 -19.31 -10.46 -21.99
N ALA A 714 -20.17 -10.92 -21.08
CA ALA A 714 -21.61 -11.03 -21.30
C ALA A 714 -22.30 -9.68 -21.59
N GLU A 715 -21.91 -8.61 -20.90
CA GLU A 715 -22.45 -7.25 -21.13
C GLU A 715 -21.78 -6.50 -22.30
N GLY A 716 -20.78 -7.12 -22.93
CA GLY A 716 -20.00 -6.53 -24.02
C GLY A 716 -19.18 -5.32 -23.57
N PHE A 717 -18.51 -5.41 -22.42
CA PHE A 717 -17.49 -4.45 -22.02
C PHE A 717 -16.44 -4.32 -23.13
N VAL A 718 -15.90 -3.12 -23.33
CA VAL A 718 -14.88 -2.85 -24.35
C VAL A 718 -13.61 -2.39 -23.65
N PRO A 719 -12.57 -3.25 -23.58
CA PRO A 719 -11.28 -2.86 -23.00
C PRO A 719 -10.67 -1.62 -23.65
N THR A 720 -9.96 -0.85 -22.85
CA THR A 720 -9.16 0.29 -23.29
C THR A 720 -7.97 -0.19 -24.10
N LYS A 721 -7.80 0.33 -25.33
CA LYS A 721 -6.67 -0.04 -26.19
C LYS A 721 -5.33 0.39 -25.60
N THR A 722 -4.29 -0.38 -25.89
CA THR A 722 -2.90 -0.03 -25.57
C THR A 722 -2.46 1.26 -26.29
N ALA A 723 -1.36 1.87 -25.83
CA ALA A 723 -0.76 3.03 -26.50
C ALA A 723 -0.31 2.73 -27.96
N SER A 724 0.00 1.48 -28.28
CA SER A 724 0.30 0.99 -29.64
C SER A 724 -0.96 0.79 -30.51
N GLY A 725 -2.17 0.80 -29.92
CA GLY A 725 -3.44 0.55 -30.60
C GLY A 725 -3.79 -0.94 -30.79
N GLU A 726 -2.98 -1.82 -30.19
CA GLU A 726 -3.08 -3.28 -30.21
C GLU A 726 -4.19 -3.80 -29.28
N GLU A 727 -4.39 -5.11 -29.29
CA GLU A 727 -5.36 -5.78 -28.42
C GLU A 727 -4.79 -5.94 -26.99
N PRO A 728 -5.40 -5.31 -25.97
CA PRO A 728 -4.90 -5.33 -24.60
C PRO A 728 -5.09 -6.72 -23.98
N LEU A 729 -4.22 -7.08 -23.03
CA LEU A 729 -4.30 -8.34 -22.29
C LEU A 729 -5.70 -8.62 -21.71
N LEU A 730 -6.43 -7.61 -21.21
CA LEU A 730 -7.79 -7.79 -20.70
C LEU A 730 -8.76 -8.37 -21.75
N ALA A 731 -8.64 -8.01 -23.03
CA ALA A 731 -9.50 -8.58 -24.07
C ALA A 731 -9.27 -10.10 -24.20
N GLN A 732 -8.01 -10.54 -24.06
CA GLN A 732 -7.64 -11.95 -24.12
C GLN A 732 -8.19 -12.73 -22.90
N ILE A 733 -8.09 -12.15 -21.70
CA ILE A 733 -8.65 -12.71 -20.45
C ILE A 733 -10.18 -12.79 -20.51
N MET A 734 -10.85 -11.71 -20.94
CA MET A 734 -12.30 -11.73 -21.15
C MET A 734 -12.73 -12.77 -22.18
N ASP A 735 -11.84 -13.18 -23.09
CA ASP A 735 -12.17 -14.21 -24.06
C ASP A 735 -12.06 -15.64 -23.49
N ASP A 736 -11.12 -15.86 -22.57
CA ASP A 736 -10.75 -17.14 -21.94
C ASP A 736 -10.01 -16.82 -20.61
N PRO A 737 -10.70 -16.82 -19.45
CA PRO A 737 -10.15 -16.30 -18.19
C PRO A 737 -8.83 -16.96 -17.74
N ASP A 738 -8.70 -18.28 -17.90
CA ASP A 738 -7.48 -19.04 -17.58
C ASP A 738 -6.24 -18.61 -18.40
N LYS A 739 -6.40 -17.77 -19.44
CA LYS A 739 -5.26 -17.10 -20.08
C LYS A 739 -4.53 -16.18 -19.11
N TRP A 740 -5.17 -15.60 -18.10
CA TRP A 740 -4.46 -14.72 -17.15
C TRP A 740 -3.34 -15.45 -16.42
N PRO A 741 -3.58 -16.57 -15.68
CA PRO A 741 -2.50 -17.34 -15.08
C PRO A 741 -1.44 -17.75 -16.11
N THR A 742 -1.86 -18.18 -17.30
CA THR A 742 -0.96 -18.62 -18.38
C THR A 742 -0.03 -17.50 -18.87
N GLU A 743 -0.58 -16.34 -19.26
CA GLU A 743 0.18 -15.18 -19.73
C GLU A 743 1.02 -14.54 -18.62
N LEU A 744 0.48 -14.43 -17.40
CA LEU A 744 1.22 -13.95 -16.25
C LEU A 744 2.44 -14.83 -16.00
N THR A 745 2.25 -16.15 -15.88
CA THR A 745 3.37 -17.08 -15.70
C THR A 745 4.35 -16.99 -16.87
N ARG A 746 3.89 -16.91 -18.14
CA ARG A 746 4.77 -16.74 -19.32
C ARG A 746 5.64 -15.50 -19.24
N ARG A 747 5.05 -14.33 -19.03
CA ARG A 747 5.78 -13.04 -19.02
C ARG A 747 6.72 -12.94 -17.82
N VAL A 748 6.25 -13.33 -16.64
CA VAL A 748 7.06 -13.34 -15.40
C VAL A 748 8.24 -14.31 -15.52
N THR A 749 8.03 -15.56 -15.94
CA THR A 749 9.15 -16.51 -16.06
C THR A 749 10.11 -16.14 -17.19
N ALA A 750 9.62 -15.61 -18.32
CA ALA A 750 10.47 -15.10 -19.39
C ALA A 750 11.38 -13.96 -18.90
N ARG A 751 10.82 -12.98 -18.17
CA ARG A 751 11.58 -11.85 -17.62
C ARG A 751 12.55 -12.28 -16.53
N LEU A 752 12.19 -13.23 -15.66
CA LEU A 752 13.10 -13.78 -14.64
C LEU A 752 14.30 -14.53 -15.24
N VAL A 753 14.08 -15.39 -16.25
CA VAL A 753 15.18 -16.09 -16.94
C VAL A 753 16.10 -15.09 -17.64
N TYR A 754 15.53 -14.08 -18.31
CA TYR A 754 16.29 -13.00 -18.92
C TYR A 754 17.13 -12.19 -17.91
N LEU A 755 16.59 -11.91 -16.71
CA LEU A 755 17.33 -11.23 -15.65
C LEU A 755 18.46 -12.10 -15.06
N GLU A 756 18.26 -13.41 -14.88
CA GLU A 756 19.32 -14.33 -14.47
C GLU A 756 20.42 -14.49 -15.53
N ARG A 757 20.06 -14.38 -16.83
CA ARG A 757 21.04 -14.32 -17.92
C ARG A 757 21.86 -13.03 -17.85
N GLN A 758 21.21 -11.87 -17.71
CA GLN A 758 21.91 -10.60 -17.50
C GLN A 758 22.78 -10.62 -16.24
N ALA A 759 22.33 -11.25 -15.16
CA ALA A 759 23.11 -11.41 -13.94
C ALA A 759 24.41 -12.19 -14.20
N ALA A 760 24.38 -13.27 -14.99
CA ALA A 760 25.57 -14.01 -15.39
C ALA A 760 26.61 -13.12 -16.10
N ASP A 761 26.17 -12.32 -17.08
CA ASP A 761 27.01 -11.39 -17.83
C ASP A 761 27.55 -10.27 -16.92
N LEU A 762 26.72 -9.72 -16.04
CA LEU A 762 27.12 -8.69 -15.06
C LEU A 762 28.11 -9.21 -14.02
N TYR A 763 27.94 -10.44 -13.52
CA TYR A 763 28.89 -11.06 -12.60
C TYR A 763 30.22 -11.36 -13.29
N ALA A 764 30.20 -11.81 -14.55
CA ALA A 764 31.42 -11.99 -15.35
C ALA A 764 32.16 -10.67 -15.66
N ALA A 765 31.42 -9.57 -15.83
CA ALA A 765 32.00 -8.24 -15.99
C ALA A 765 32.53 -7.63 -14.67
N ARG A 766 31.91 -7.95 -13.52
CA ARG A 766 32.34 -7.49 -12.19
C ARG A 766 33.55 -8.25 -11.65
N GLU A 767 33.58 -9.57 -11.79
CA GLU A 767 34.67 -10.43 -11.32
C GLU A 767 35.08 -11.42 -12.43
N PRO A 768 36.17 -11.10 -13.16
CA PRO A 768 36.75 -11.98 -14.16
C PRO A 768 37.19 -13.35 -13.64
N ASP A 769 37.54 -13.47 -12.34
CA ASP A 769 37.95 -14.73 -11.71
C ASP A 769 36.74 -15.65 -11.40
N PRO A 770 36.59 -16.81 -12.08
CA PRO A 770 35.45 -17.69 -11.85
C PRO A 770 35.32 -18.18 -10.40
N ASP A 771 36.44 -18.36 -9.69
CA ASP A 771 36.45 -18.92 -8.33
C ASP A 771 35.98 -17.91 -7.25
N LYS A 772 35.82 -16.62 -7.61
CA LYS A 772 35.28 -15.57 -6.74
C LYS A 772 33.91 -15.03 -7.17
N ARG A 773 33.40 -15.48 -8.31
CA ARG A 773 32.22 -14.89 -8.96
C ARG A 773 30.93 -15.29 -8.25
N GLU A 774 30.00 -14.33 -8.13
CA GLU A 774 28.61 -14.62 -7.76
C GLU A 774 27.97 -15.58 -8.79
N SER A 775 27.24 -16.59 -8.33
CA SER A 775 26.53 -17.52 -9.21
C SER A 775 25.19 -16.94 -9.64
N SER A 776 24.92 -16.92 -10.95
CA SER A 776 23.55 -16.87 -11.45
C SER A 776 22.91 -18.25 -11.37
N TYR A 777 21.59 -18.28 -11.32
CA TYR A 777 20.78 -19.49 -11.28
C TYR A 777 20.07 -19.74 -12.61
N THR A 778 20.60 -19.22 -13.72
CA THR A 778 19.99 -19.23 -15.07
C THR A 778 19.46 -20.62 -15.48
N VAL A 779 20.25 -21.69 -15.30
CA VAL A 779 19.83 -23.08 -15.62
C VAL A 779 18.72 -23.57 -14.68
N LEU A 780 18.76 -23.22 -13.40
CA LEU A 780 17.73 -23.60 -12.42
C LEU A 780 16.43 -22.86 -12.71
N MET A 781 16.49 -21.54 -12.88
CA MET A 781 15.32 -20.71 -13.24
C MET A 781 14.75 -21.08 -14.61
N GLY A 782 15.60 -21.46 -15.57
CA GLY A 782 15.19 -22.03 -16.85
C GLY A 782 14.45 -23.36 -16.70
N THR A 783 14.95 -24.27 -15.85
CA THR A 783 14.28 -25.53 -15.51
C THR A 783 12.93 -25.27 -14.84
N THR A 784 12.87 -24.36 -13.87
CA THR A 784 11.64 -23.94 -13.18
C THR A 784 10.64 -23.29 -14.14
N ALA A 785 11.11 -22.43 -15.05
CA ALA A 785 10.28 -21.80 -16.06
C ALA A 785 9.67 -22.84 -17.01
N HIS A 786 10.46 -23.77 -17.55
CA HIS A 786 9.94 -24.84 -18.42
C HIS A 786 8.89 -25.71 -17.70
N PHE A 787 9.10 -26.03 -16.43
CA PHE A 787 8.13 -26.79 -15.64
C PHE A 787 6.82 -26.01 -15.42
N LEU A 788 6.91 -24.74 -15.02
CA LEU A 788 5.74 -23.87 -14.82
C LEU A 788 4.97 -23.64 -16.13
N GLN A 789 5.67 -23.31 -17.22
CA GLN A 789 5.07 -23.18 -18.55
C GLN A 789 4.40 -24.46 -19.04
N SER A 790 4.94 -25.64 -18.67
CA SER A 790 4.34 -26.92 -19.00
C SER A 790 3.08 -27.18 -18.17
N ALA A 791 3.09 -26.84 -16.89
CA ALA A 791 1.92 -26.95 -16.01
C ALA A 791 0.74 -26.11 -16.52
N THR A 792 0.99 -24.88 -16.99
CA THR A 792 -0.03 -23.95 -17.51
C THR A 792 -0.27 -24.07 -19.03
N TYR A 793 0.27 -25.09 -19.71
CA TYR A 793 0.19 -25.14 -21.18
C TYR A 793 -1.23 -25.45 -21.71
N LYS A 794 -1.90 -24.43 -22.29
CA LYS A 794 -3.09 -24.61 -23.12
C LYS A 794 -2.72 -24.96 -24.56
N TYR A 795 -3.35 -25.99 -25.10
CA TYR A 795 -3.24 -26.35 -26.52
C TYR A 795 -4.15 -25.44 -27.36
N PRO A 796 -3.63 -24.74 -28.37
CA PRO A 796 -4.47 -23.99 -29.32
C PRO A 796 -5.28 -24.94 -30.21
N SER A 797 -6.26 -24.40 -30.94
CA SER A 797 -7.09 -25.14 -31.89
C SER A 797 -6.25 -25.91 -32.92
N PHE A 798 -5.13 -25.34 -33.37
CA PHE A 798 -4.07 -26.02 -34.13
C PHE A 798 -2.70 -25.44 -33.78
N THR A 799 -1.69 -26.30 -33.68
CA THR A 799 -0.27 -25.90 -33.67
C THR A 799 0.59 -26.92 -34.43
N PHE A 800 1.60 -26.43 -35.16
CA PHE A 800 2.60 -27.28 -35.80
C PHE A 800 3.61 -27.87 -34.78
N SER A 801 3.79 -27.23 -33.63
CA SER A 801 4.71 -27.65 -32.57
C SER A 801 4.08 -27.38 -31.20
N PRO A 802 3.61 -28.40 -30.46
CA PRO A 802 2.90 -28.24 -29.17
C PRO A 802 3.83 -27.92 -27.98
N SER A 803 4.68 -26.90 -28.19
CA SER A 803 5.83 -26.54 -27.38
C SER A 803 5.59 -25.34 -26.45
N THR A 804 6.35 -25.26 -25.35
CA THR A 804 6.45 -24.09 -24.44
C THR A 804 7.45 -23.01 -24.91
N ALA A 805 8.17 -23.20 -26.02
CA ALA A 805 9.00 -22.15 -26.61
C ALA A 805 8.15 -21.07 -27.31
N PRO A 806 8.55 -19.79 -27.35
CA PRO A 806 7.85 -18.73 -28.08
C PRO A 806 7.71 -18.98 -29.59
N GLU A 807 6.68 -18.41 -30.21
CA GLU A 807 6.34 -18.63 -31.63
C GLU A 807 7.26 -17.89 -32.63
N ASP A 808 7.90 -16.80 -32.20
CA ASP A 808 8.95 -16.10 -32.94
C ASP A 808 10.26 -16.91 -33.03
N TRP A 809 10.49 -17.81 -32.07
CA TRP A 809 11.75 -18.54 -31.98
C TRP A 809 11.78 -19.71 -32.97
N ILE A 810 12.26 -19.42 -34.18
CA ILE A 810 12.28 -20.32 -35.36
C ILE A 810 12.64 -21.80 -35.09
N TRP A 811 13.52 -22.08 -34.12
CA TRP A 811 13.90 -23.45 -33.77
C TRP A 811 12.75 -24.29 -33.19
N ARG A 812 11.68 -23.66 -32.67
CA ARG A 812 10.39 -24.27 -32.27
C ARG A 812 9.79 -25.20 -33.34
N TYR A 813 10.00 -24.86 -34.61
CA TYR A 813 9.44 -25.59 -35.76
C TYR A 813 10.46 -26.48 -36.49
N VAL A 814 11.75 -26.31 -36.20
CA VAL A 814 12.85 -27.07 -36.84
C VAL A 814 13.22 -28.29 -36.00
N MET A 815 13.36 -28.13 -34.68
CA MET A 815 13.72 -29.23 -33.80
C MET A 815 12.57 -30.25 -33.69
N PRO A 816 12.87 -31.54 -33.46
CA PRO A 816 11.85 -32.52 -33.09
C PRO A 816 11.06 -32.04 -31.87
N TYR A 817 9.78 -32.36 -31.80
CA TYR A 817 8.97 -32.16 -30.60
C TYR A 817 9.42 -33.10 -29.47
N GLY A 818 9.74 -34.36 -29.78
CA GLY A 818 10.13 -35.36 -28.79
C GLY A 818 11.30 -36.24 -29.22
N ILE A 819 11.96 -36.82 -28.22
CA ILE A 819 12.88 -37.95 -28.34
C ILE A 819 12.35 -39.11 -27.50
N ASP A 820 12.28 -40.30 -28.08
CA ASP A 820 11.84 -41.52 -27.43
C ASP A 820 12.97 -42.57 -27.49
N TRP A 821 13.25 -43.25 -26.37
CA TRP A 821 14.19 -44.37 -26.30
C TRP A 821 13.41 -45.68 -26.15
N ASP A 822 13.66 -46.65 -27.04
CA ASP A 822 13.09 -48.00 -26.95
C ASP A 822 13.97 -48.88 -26.05
N PHE A 823 13.40 -49.35 -24.94
CA PHE A 823 14.07 -50.18 -23.95
C PHE A 823 14.05 -51.69 -24.28
N VAL A 824 13.39 -52.10 -25.37
CA VAL A 824 13.39 -53.49 -25.85
C VAL A 824 14.52 -53.71 -26.83
N GLU A 825 14.54 -52.92 -27.91
CA GLU A 825 15.48 -53.12 -29.03
C GLU A 825 16.66 -52.14 -29.05
N GLY A 826 16.58 -51.05 -28.26
CA GLY A 826 17.65 -50.08 -28.05
C GLY A 826 17.57 -48.81 -28.90
N ASP A 827 16.52 -48.64 -29.70
CA ASP A 827 16.38 -47.56 -30.70
C ASP A 827 16.21 -46.17 -30.09
N ILE A 828 16.49 -45.15 -30.91
CA ILE A 828 16.20 -43.74 -30.62
C ILE A 828 15.26 -43.21 -31.71
N LEU A 829 14.09 -42.72 -31.33
CA LEU A 829 13.18 -42.04 -32.25
C LEU A 829 13.24 -40.53 -32.00
N LEU A 830 13.27 -39.75 -33.08
CA LEU A 830 12.98 -38.32 -33.08
C LEU A 830 11.61 -38.09 -33.71
N SER A 831 10.73 -37.34 -33.06
CA SER A 831 9.35 -37.12 -33.54
C SER A 831 8.94 -35.66 -33.63
N TRP A 832 8.27 -35.29 -34.73
CA TRP A 832 7.53 -34.03 -34.89
C TRP A 832 6.03 -34.34 -34.78
N GLN A 833 5.29 -33.48 -34.08
CA GLN A 833 3.90 -33.78 -33.72
C GLN A 833 2.92 -32.59 -33.89
N PRO A 834 2.70 -32.08 -35.13
CA PRO A 834 1.58 -31.17 -35.42
C PRO A 834 0.26 -31.68 -34.82
N THR A 835 -0.38 -30.84 -34.01
CA THR A 835 -1.48 -31.22 -33.11
C THR A 835 -2.65 -30.24 -33.24
N MET A 836 -3.87 -30.77 -33.26
CA MET A 836 -5.14 -30.06 -33.40
C MET A 836 -6.07 -30.41 -32.23
N ALA A 837 -6.59 -29.42 -31.52
CA ALA A 837 -7.55 -29.66 -30.45
C ALA A 837 -8.95 -29.87 -31.03
N LEU A 838 -9.53 -31.05 -30.81
CA LEU A 838 -10.93 -31.37 -31.15
C LEU A 838 -11.90 -30.83 -30.08
N SER A 839 -11.39 -30.71 -28.85
CA SER A 839 -12.00 -30.13 -27.64
C SER A 839 -10.91 -30.06 -26.57
N GLU A 840 -11.12 -29.35 -25.47
CA GLU A 840 -10.16 -29.21 -24.34
C GLU A 840 -9.47 -30.53 -23.94
N ASN A 841 -10.22 -31.63 -23.86
CA ASN A 841 -9.73 -32.93 -23.42
C ASN A 841 -9.50 -33.96 -24.55
N ASN A 842 -9.58 -33.57 -25.84
CA ASN A 842 -9.33 -34.45 -26.98
C ASN A 842 -8.43 -33.77 -28.04
N LEU A 843 -7.26 -34.35 -28.31
CA LEU A 843 -6.32 -33.89 -29.34
C LEU A 843 -6.20 -34.92 -30.46
N LEU A 844 -6.13 -34.45 -31.71
CA LEU A 844 -5.71 -35.22 -32.87
C LEU A 844 -4.31 -34.74 -33.28
N ASN A 845 -3.41 -35.64 -33.67
CA ASN A 845 -2.07 -35.25 -34.12
C ASN A 845 -1.57 -36.09 -35.30
N LEU A 846 -0.69 -35.49 -36.10
CA LEU A 846 0.12 -36.20 -37.09
C LEU A 846 1.51 -36.38 -36.49
N ARG A 847 1.90 -37.63 -36.21
CA ARG A 847 3.24 -37.96 -35.71
C ARG A 847 4.12 -38.35 -36.89
N VAL A 848 5.13 -37.54 -37.18
CA VAL A 848 6.19 -37.85 -38.14
C VAL A 848 7.43 -38.24 -37.34
N SER A 849 8.00 -39.41 -37.57
CA SER A 849 9.16 -39.89 -36.81
C SER A 849 10.30 -40.42 -37.68
N LEU A 850 11.51 -40.28 -37.16
CA LEU A 850 12.74 -40.91 -37.67
C LEU A 850 13.29 -41.81 -36.56
N GLY A 851 13.32 -43.11 -36.81
CA GLY A 851 13.88 -44.11 -35.91
C GLY A 851 15.30 -44.49 -36.31
N PHE A 852 16.21 -44.44 -35.35
CA PHE A 852 17.61 -44.81 -35.51
C PHE A 852 17.87 -46.13 -34.76
N ALA A 853 18.29 -47.15 -35.50
CA ALA A 853 18.41 -48.51 -34.98
C ALA A 853 19.66 -48.70 -34.11
N GLY A 854 19.52 -49.40 -32.97
CA GLY A 854 20.66 -49.85 -32.17
C GLY A 854 21.43 -48.74 -31.44
N GLY A 855 20.74 -47.97 -30.61
CA GLY A 855 21.27 -46.82 -29.88
C GLY A 855 22.04 -47.15 -28.59
N LEU A 856 21.57 -46.63 -27.45
CA LEU A 856 22.38 -46.50 -26.21
C LEU A 856 22.58 -47.80 -25.40
N PHE A 857 21.86 -48.87 -25.71
CA PHE A 857 21.90 -50.13 -24.99
C PHE A 857 22.18 -51.31 -25.93
N ASN A 858 22.88 -52.35 -25.44
CA ASN A 858 23.10 -53.57 -26.21
C ASN A 858 21.76 -54.26 -26.48
N SER A 859 21.30 -54.20 -27.73
CA SER A 859 20.10 -54.90 -28.19
C SER A 859 20.18 -56.41 -27.93
N SER A 860 19.03 -57.02 -27.63
CA SER A 860 18.90 -58.47 -27.54
C SER A 860 18.64 -59.13 -28.91
N ALA A 861 18.36 -58.35 -29.95
CA ALA A 861 18.06 -58.83 -31.29
C ALA A 861 19.32 -59.35 -32.02
N SER A 862 19.20 -60.51 -32.67
CA SER A 862 20.27 -61.12 -33.48
C SER A 862 20.13 -60.86 -34.99
N LYS A 863 19.41 -59.79 -35.36
CA LYS A 863 19.17 -59.35 -36.76
C LYS A 863 19.97 -58.06 -37.00
N ASN A 864 20.42 -57.82 -38.24
CA ASN A 864 20.64 -56.43 -38.67
C ASN A 864 19.27 -55.75 -38.66
N ARG A 865 19.17 -54.55 -38.06
CA ARG A 865 17.95 -53.75 -38.01
C ARG A 865 18.27 -52.39 -38.60
N GLU A 866 17.42 -51.92 -39.51
CA GLU A 866 17.68 -50.70 -40.27
C GLU A 866 16.99 -49.47 -39.68
N ASN A 867 17.45 -48.30 -40.11
CA ASN A 867 16.83 -47.03 -39.75
C ASN A 867 15.49 -46.87 -40.51
N TYR A 868 14.51 -46.23 -39.87
CA TYR A 868 13.14 -46.18 -40.39
C TYR A 868 12.50 -44.80 -40.29
N PHE A 869 11.52 -44.57 -41.17
CA PHE A 869 10.57 -43.46 -41.11
C PHE A 869 9.24 -43.96 -40.55
N GLY A 870 8.53 -43.12 -39.81
CA GLY A 870 7.18 -43.42 -39.31
C GLY A 870 6.20 -42.27 -39.56
N LEU A 871 4.98 -42.61 -39.99
CA LEU A 871 3.87 -41.68 -40.15
C LEU A 871 2.63 -42.21 -39.45
N GLY A 872 2.27 -41.60 -38.32
CA GLY A 872 1.14 -42.01 -37.48
C GLY A 872 0.08 -40.93 -37.33
N LEU A 873 -1.17 -41.35 -37.18
CA LEU A 873 -2.30 -40.47 -36.88
C LEU A 873 -2.75 -40.70 -35.43
N GLY A 874 -2.25 -39.86 -34.51
CA GLY A 874 -2.47 -40.02 -33.08
C GLY A 874 -3.77 -39.39 -32.60
N TYR A 875 -4.48 -40.09 -31.74
CA TYR A 875 -5.54 -39.56 -30.89
C TYR A 875 -5.08 -39.58 -29.43
N ILE A 876 -5.22 -38.45 -28.73
CA ILE A 876 -4.82 -38.28 -27.34
C ILE A 876 -6.02 -37.76 -26.54
N ARG A 877 -6.39 -38.49 -25.49
CA ARG A 877 -7.38 -38.11 -24.48
C ARG A 877 -6.63 -37.55 -23.27
N ARG A 878 -6.82 -36.28 -22.96
CA ARG A 878 -6.26 -35.65 -21.75
C ARG A 878 -7.06 -36.06 -20.51
N THR A 879 -6.41 -35.98 -19.36
CA THR A 879 -6.95 -36.29 -18.04
C THR A 879 -6.61 -35.19 -17.05
N ASP A 880 -7.48 -35.03 -16.06
CA ASP A 880 -7.47 -33.89 -15.14
C ASP A 880 -6.45 -34.11 -13.98
N SER A 881 -5.83 -35.29 -13.91
CA SER A 881 -4.77 -35.63 -12.95
C SER A 881 -3.44 -34.94 -13.26
N SER A 882 -2.74 -34.48 -12.22
CA SER A 882 -1.38 -33.96 -12.31
C SER A 882 -0.32 -35.06 -12.55
N MET A 883 -0.57 -36.30 -12.12
CA MET A 883 0.36 -37.40 -12.35
C MET A 883 0.25 -37.96 -13.78
N ILE A 884 -0.94 -38.37 -14.21
CA ILE A 884 -1.20 -38.84 -15.57
C ILE A 884 -1.96 -37.75 -16.33
N SER A 885 -1.32 -37.13 -17.31
CA SER A 885 -1.88 -36.00 -18.06
C SER A 885 -2.64 -36.40 -19.32
N SER A 886 -2.31 -37.55 -19.92
CA SER A 886 -3.07 -38.09 -21.04
C SER A 886 -2.85 -39.59 -21.27
N PHE A 887 -3.77 -40.18 -22.03
CA PHE A 887 -3.64 -41.47 -22.67
C PHE A 887 -3.84 -41.29 -24.18
N GLY A 888 -3.07 -42.00 -25.00
CA GLY A 888 -3.20 -41.90 -26.45
C GLY A 888 -2.98 -43.22 -27.18
N ILE A 889 -3.40 -43.24 -28.44
CA ILE A 889 -3.17 -44.32 -29.40
C ILE A 889 -2.71 -43.69 -30.73
N THR A 890 -1.72 -44.28 -31.39
CA THR A 890 -1.15 -43.75 -32.64
C THR A 890 -0.84 -44.88 -33.62
N PRO A 891 -1.86 -45.34 -34.38
CA PRO A 891 -1.64 -46.23 -35.52
C PRO A 891 -0.67 -45.57 -36.50
N THR A 892 0.36 -46.31 -36.89
CA THR A 892 1.55 -45.79 -37.60
C THR A 892 1.92 -46.71 -38.75
N TRP A 893 2.13 -46.13 -39.93
CA TRP A 893 2.85 -46.79 -41.03
C TRP A 893 4.34 -46.55 -40.84
N TYR A 894 5.14 -47.62 -40.94
CA TYR A 894 6.59 -47.57 -40.87
C TYR A 894 7.20 -47.95 -42.22
N HIS A 895 8.35 -47.35 -42.53
CA HIS A 895 9.11 -47.57 -43.77
C HIS A 895 10.61 -47.65 -43.46
N GLU A 896 11.22 -48.81 -43.68
CA GLU A 896 12.68 -48.97 -43.52
C GLU A 896 13.42 -48.31 -44.70
N TRP A 897 14.53 -47.61 -44.43
CA TRP A 897 15.22 -46.79 -45.44
C TRP A 897 15.87 -47.62 -46.56
N ASP A 898 16.38 -48.80 -46.20
CA ASP A 898 16.86 -49.83 -47.13
C ASP A 898 15.95 -51.07 -47.01
N GLN A 899 15.88 -51.88 -48.07
CA GLN A 899 14.99 -53.04 -48.11
C GLN A 899 15.55 -54.20 -47.26
N PRO A 900 14.82 -54.73 -46.26
CA PRO A 900 15.34 -55.76 -45.35
C PRO A 900 15.65 -57.09 -46.03
N GLU A 901 16.62 -57.84 -45.49
CA GLU A 901 16.91 -59.21 -45.94
C GLU A 901 15.76 -60.19 -45.61
N ILE A 902 15.00 -59.91 -44.54
CA ILE A 902 13.85 -60.69 -44.07
C ILE A 902 12.83 -59.73 -43.44
N GLY A 903 11.75 -59.43 -44.16
CA GLY A 903 10.67 -58.53 -43.73
C GLY A 903 9.94 -57.93 -44.94
N ASP A 904 8.87 -57.17 -44.69
CA ASP A 904 8.32 -56.22 -45.67
C ASP A 904 8.88 -54.82 -45.33
N GLN A 905 9.28 -54.04 -46.35
CA GLN A 905 9.87 -52.70 -46.14
C GLN A 905 8.83 -51.68 -45.63
N ASP A 906 7.55 -51.94 -45.87
CA ASP A 906 6.41 -51.10 -45.49
C ASP A 906 5.51 -51.87 -44.50
N THR A 907 5.56 -51.54 -43.21
CA THR A 907 4.80 -52.23 -42.16
C THR A 907 3.73 -51.33 -41.51
N ALA A 908 2.76 -51.95 -40.84
CA ALA A 908 1.66 -51.26 -40.19
C ALA A 908 1.55 -51.67 -38.72
N GLY A 909 1.72 -50.72 -37.81
CA GLY A 909 1.70 -50.95 -36.37
C GLY A 909 1.28 -49.70 -35.60
N GLY A 910 2.00 -49.38 -34.54
CA GLY A 910 1.78 -48.19 -33.71
C GLY A 910 1.79 -48.48 -32.20
N ASP A 911 1.61 -47.42 -31.42
CA ASP A 911 1.64 -47.43 -29.96
C ASP A 911 0.30 -47.09 -29.30
N ILE A 912 0.11 -47.63 -28.10
CA ILE A 912 -0.63 -46.94 -27.03
C ILE A 912 0.37 -46.28 -26.09
N HIS A 913 0.05 -45.09 -25.58
CA HIS A 913 0.94 -44.37 -24.65
C HIS A 913 0.21 -43.73 -23.48
N VAL A 914 0.91 -43.63 -22.37
CA VAL A 914 0.54 -42.84 -21.19
C VAL A 914 1.51 -41.67 -21.10
N SER A 915 0.98 -40.46 -20.89
CA SER A 915 1.81 -39.26 -20.71
C SER A 915 1.63 -38.69 -19.30
N PHE A 916 2.68 -38.04 -18.82
CA PHE A 916 2.82 -37.49 -17.48
C PHE A 916 3.31 -36.04 -17.58
N LEU A 917 3.12 -35.26 -16.50
CA LEU A 917 3.62 -33.88 -16.39
C LEU A 917 3.16 -32.95 -17.53
N LYS A 918 1.85 -32.92 -17.82
CA LYS A 918 1.25 -32.18 -18.96
C LYS A 918 1.92 -32.51 -20.30
N ASP A 919 2.04 -33.80 -20.57
CA ASP A 919 2.50 -34.40 -21.83
C ASP A 919 3.97 -34.08 -22.18
N ARG A 920 4.81 -33.92 -21.14
CA ARG A 920 6.27 -33.71 -21.23
C ARG A 920 7.11 -34.97 -21.02
N LEU A 921 6.57 -35.96 -20.31
CA LEU A 921 7.11 -37.32 -20.26
C LEU A 921 6.09 -38.28 -20.87
N ARG A 922 6.54 -39.21 -21.72
CA ARG A 922 5.70 -40.23 -22.36
C ARG A 922 6.26 -41.63 -22.09
N VAL A 923 5.38 -42.60 -21.88
CA VAL A 923 5.71 -44.03 -21.88
C VAL A 923 4.79 -44.71 -22.89
N GLY A 924 5.36 -45.32 -23.93
CA GLY A 924 4.64 -45.99 -25.02
C GLY A 924 4.89 -47.48 -25.04
N LEU A 925 3.84 -48.25 -25.36
CA LEU A 925 3.91 -49.68 -25.64
C LEU A 925 3.27 -49.92 -27.01
N GLY A 926 4.01 -50.52 -27.94
CA GLY A 926 3.57 -50.66 -29.32
C GLY A 926 4.29 -51.75 -30.08
N THR A 927 4.12 -51.75 -31.41
CA THR A 927 4.82 -52.63 -32.33
C THR A 927 5.06 -51.94 -33.67
N ARG A 928 6.09 -52.34 -34.42
CA ARG A 928 6.36 -51.80 -35.76
C ARG A 928 5.51 -52.52 -36.81
N ASP A 929 5.58 -53.84 -36.91
CA ASP A 929 4.55 -54.65 -37.58
C ASP A 929 3.53 -55.29 -36.61
N ILE A 930 2.24 -55.08 -36.89
CA ILE A 930 1.15 -55.74 -36.18
C ILE A 930 0.97 -57.23 -36.54
N THR A 931 1.59 -57.71 -37.64
CA THR A 931 1.54 -59.13 -38.01
C THR A 931 2.60 -60.00 -37.31
N ASP A 932 3.74 -59.42 -36.90
CA ASP A 932 4.78 -60.10 -36.10
C ASP A 932 5.03 -59.46 -34.71
N PHE A 933 3.93 -59.13 -34.00
CA PHE A 933 3.94 -58.48 -32.67
C PHE A 933 4.87 -59.13 -31.63
N ASN A 934 5.15 -60.44 -31.72
CA ASN A 934 6.00 -61.12 -30.74
C ASN A 934 7.48 -60.73 -30.85
N ASP A 935 7.95 -60.43 -32.07
CA ASP A 935 9.35 -60.16 -32.38
C ASP A 935 9.63 -58.65 -32.58
N GLU A 936 8.60 -57.82 -32.82
CA GLU A 936 8.73 -56.36 -33.09
C GLU A 936 8.02 -55.43 -32.10
N TRP A 937 7.66 -55.90 -30.90
CA TRP A 937 7.11 -55.01 -29.86
C TRP A 937 8.18 -54.09 -29.24
N PHE A 938 7.79 -52.87 -28.88
CA PHE A 938 8.67 -51.88 -28.27
C PHE A 938 8.08 -51.28 -26.98
N LEU A 939 8.96 -50.82 -26.09
CA LEU A 939 8.62 -50.08 -24.87
C LEU A 939 9.42 -48.77 -24.88
N THR A 940 8.79 -47.69 -25.30
CA THR A 940 9.42 -46.37 -25.31
C THR A 940 9.25 -45.64 -24.00
N ILE A 941 10.29 -44.92 -23.58
CA ILE A 941 10.16 -43.78 -22.66
C ILE A 941 10.73 -42.56 -23.39
N GLY A 942 10.00 -41.45 -23.41
CA GLY A 942 10.37 -40.28 -24.18
C GLY A 942 10.18 -38.95 -23.48
N VAL A 943 11.07 -38.01 -23.77
CA VAL A 943 10.99 -36.61 -23.35
C VAL A 943 10.40 -35.81 -24.50
N MET A 944 9.30 -35.12 -24.20
CA MET A 944 8.50 -34.32 -25.12
C MET A 944 8.72 -32.83 -24.84
N ASP A 945 8.43 -31.99 -25.82
CA ASP A 945 8.75 -30.56 -25.82
C ASP A 945 10.26 -30.26 -25.70
N LEU A 946 11.07 -30.97 -26.50
CA LEU A 946 12.47 -30.63 -26.69
C LEU A 946 12.70 -29.16 -27.12
N PRO A 947 11.85 -28.51 -27.94
CA PRO A 947 12.08 -27.11 -28.28
C PRO A 947 11.87 -26.19 -27.08
N GLY A 948 10.87 -26.46 -26.24
CA GLY A 948 10.63 -25.74 -24.99
C GLY A 948 11.75 -25.96 -23.99
N ALA A 949 12.11 -27.22 -23.71
CA ALA A 949 13.22 -27.54 -22.83
C ALA A 949 14.52 -26.86 -23.29
N THR A 950 14.84 -26.91 -24.59
CA THR A 950 16.03 -26.24 -25.16
C THR A 950 15.93 -24.72 -25.04
N TYR A 951 14.79 -24.10 -25.36
CA TYR A 951 14.61 -22.65 -25.22
C TYR A 951 14.88 -22.20 -23.79
N TRP A 952 14.17 -22.81 -22.83
CA TRP A 952 14.20 -22.40 -21.43
C TRP A 952 15.52 -22.75 -20.73
N LEU A 953 16.28 -23.76 -21.19
CA LEU A 953 17.59 -24.11 -20.64
C LEU A 953 18.79 -23.42 -21.31
N THR A 954 18.59 -22.65 -22.40
CA THR A 954 19.69 -21.97 -23.13
C THR A 954 19.50 -20.45 -23.30
N ARG A 955 18.34 -19.92 -22.91
CA ARG A 955 18.08 -18.48 -22.75
C ARG A 955 18.56 -17.97 -21.40
#